data_AF-A0A6A7KA81-F1
#
_entry.id   AF-A0A6A7KA81-F1
#
_cell.length_a   1.000
_cell.length_b   1.000
_cell.length_c   1.000
_cell.angle_alpha   90.00
_cell.angle_beta   90.00
_cell.angle_gamma   90.00
#
_symmetry.space_group_name_H-M   'P 1'
#
loop_
_entity.id
_entity.type
_entity.pdbx_description
1 polymer ?
#
loop_
_entity_poly.entity_id
_entity_poly.type
_entity_poly.pdbx_seq_one_letter_code
_entity_poly.pdbx_strand_id
1 'polypeptide(L)'
;MANLIDVNDSLNQGRVKLNTAIVQSEDAINKSTTALSNSESTQEQLNQVVIDGDSSVEAAQARVNSDNTVSYSTLKERLDTEHDAVTSNLTQISTNLVEITTKIIGEVNVKSYEHLKVGDDWTLAFDQLILDTPEGYKVRFPTDTYHGHFISNKSFYLDLQDSIIIPTDILKPVIKFEGAVESLPRNVTGNPVYGDTSFIINDVTGLAIDDIGYIVDATVRPSDGTTDINVELVKIKSINTTTKSITVYDMIRSHQTTGPVRFYKVDSVIKNPKVKNLHGVIEMNHNLPFVWFYGCENAIADNILGTNTLGHCVRFENCYNFISNNIRIEHPQGIGSGEGYGICALDSRNGYIEKSYGNGSRHVVDINSAYTVTIKDVKEVDSKSTPVVLAHNGFGGNISLDTLDCVCDTYAVVYSGQGITDFDTQIAHDIKIKNITQIVPTKKANEFNISVYIQADYDNVIIDNVKTKYIDTSVAPTGNSKVVRLTGNQRGTLEITNIKANHIGILVEFARRSTFGLQDYLFKLNGLQAETVHTIALLRGINSVDIDNVSSINAPINAMFEISDLANVVPFRVTIGRNIHTQGKIMTYSGLPLAGLRGMADKLNNGSTSGVMITDGTTLTMDKILTSGEYITLIAPVGADATLNSLIPFEAPVWLGQEMVLIVNNLGDIGTRGNVIIPSGSTTYADTGVTTTLTKGNAYKFKGYNGKWRKIL
;
A
#
# COMPACT_ATOMS: atom_id res chain seq x y z
N MET A 1 133.85 -46.41 44.44
CA MET A 1 134.35 -45.08 44.83
C MET A 1 133.21 -44.08 44.81
N ALA A 2 132.57 -43.85 45.96
CA ALA A 2 131.84 -42.62 46.31
C ALA A 2 131.27 -42.79 47.74
N ASN A 3 132.12 -43.09 48.72
CA ASN A 3 131.81 -43.04 50.15
C ASN A 3 132.60 -41.88 50.80
N LEU A 4 132.44 -40.68 50.25
CA LEU A 4 133.09 -39.46 50.75
C LEU A 4 132.18 -38.21 50.74
N ILE A 5 130.86 -38.37 50.59
CA ILE A 5 129.93 -37.25 50.79
C ILE A 5 129.23 -37.47 52.12
N ASP A 6 129.56 -36.63 53.11
CA ASP A 6 128.90 -36.59 54.41
C ASP A 6 127.38 -36.42 54.20
N VAL A 7 126.57 -37.14 54.96
CA VAL A 7 125.10 -37.13 54.81
C VAL A 7 124.52 -35.73 55.06
N ASN A 8 125.25 -34.87 55.79
CA ASN A 8 124.90 -33.48 56.08
C ASN A 8 125.53 -32.46 55.12
N ASP A 9 126.32 -32.90 54.13
CA ASP A 9 126.87 -32.01 53.12
C ASP A 9 125.73 -31.42 52.26
N SER A 10 125.75 -30.09 52.10
CA SER A 10 124.85 -29.34 51.23
C SER A 10 124.75 -29.93 49.81
N LEU A 11 125.82 -30.56 49.31
CA LEU A 11 125.85 -31.27 48.02
C LEU A 11 124.98 -32.52 47.99
N ASN A 12 124.93 -33.31 49.08
CA ASN A 12 124.05 -34.49 49.15
C ASN A 12 122.58 -34.07 49.31
N GLN A 13 122.30 -33.01 50.08
CA GLN A 13 120.96 -32.41 50.14
C GLN A 13 120.53 -31.86 48.78
N GLY A 14 121.47 -31.25 48.04
CA GLY A 14 121.28 -30.82 46.66
C GLY A 14 120.94 -31.98 45.71
N ARG A 15 121.68 -33.09 45.79
CA ARG A 15 121.42 -34.32 45.00
C ARG A 15 120.04 -34.91 45.28
N VAL A 16 119.65 -35.01 46.55
CA VAL A 16 118.30 -35.52 46.92
C VAL A 16 117.22 -34.60 46.38
N LYS A 17 117.36 -33.27 46.54
CA LYS A 17 116.42 -32.29 45.98
C LYS A 17 116.36 -32.33 44.45
N LEU A 18 117.49 -32.49 43.77
CA LEU A 18 117.57 -32.63 42.31
C LEU A 18 116.88 -33.90 41.83
N ASN A 19 117.10 -35.04 42.49
CA ASN A 19 116.42 -36.28 42.16
C ASN A 19 114.91 -36.18 42.41
N THR A 20 114.47 -35.53 43.50
CA THR A 20 113.05 -35.24 43.73
C THR A 20 112.48 -34.31 42.65
N ALA A 21 113.23 -33.28 42.24
CA ALA A 21 112.81 -32.36 41.19
C ALA A 21 112.73 -33.05 39.81
N ILE A 22 113.64 -33.98 39.50
CA ILE A 22 113.62 -34.78 38.27
C ILE A 22 112.37 -35.66 38.27
N VAL A 23 112.12 -36.42 39.36
CA VAL A 23 110.92 -37.25 39.48
C VAL A 23 109.65 -36.40 39.39
N GLN A 24 109.60 -35.24 40.05
CA GLN A 24 108.45 -34.32 39.96
C GLN A 24 108.26 -33.74 38.55
N SER A 25 109.36 -33.46 37.83
CA SER A 25 109.33 -32.99 36.45
C SER A 25 108.84 -34.07 35.49
N GLU A 26 109.29 -35.31 35.66
CA GLU A 26 108.80 -36.46 34.88
C GLU A 26 107.31 -36.71 35.16
N ASP A 27 106.89 -36.65 36.42
CA ASP A 27 105.48 -36.74 36.81
C ASP A 27 104.64 -35.61 36.20
N ALA A 28 105.18 -34.39 36.16
CA ALA A 28 104.52 -33.23 35.56
C ALA A 28 104.39 -33.37 34.04
N ILE A 29 105.43 -33.87 33.34
CA ILE A 29 105.39 -34.15 31.91
C ILE A 29 104.35 -35.23 31.58
N ASN A 30 104.31 -36.30 32.38
CA ASN A 30 103.32 -37.37 32.21
C ASN A 30 101.90 -36.85 32.43
N LYS A 31 101.67 -36.08 33.50
CA LYS A 31 100.38 -35.43 33.76
C LYS A 31 99.98 -34.45 32.65
N SER A 32 100.93 -33.67 32.13
CA SER A 32 100.69 -32.73 31.03
C SER A 32 100.35 -33.46 29.73
N THR A 33 101.04 -34.56 29.43
CA THR A 33 100.76 -35.39 28.24
C THR A 33 99.38 -36.04 28.33
N THR A 34 99.04 -36.59 29.50
CA THR A 34 97.69 -37.13 29.75
C THR A 34 96.62 -36.04 29.66
N ALA A 35 96.86 -34.85 30.20
CA ALA A 35 95.92 -33.74 30.14
C ALA A 35 95.70 -33.25 28.70
N LEU A 36 96.76 -33.14 27.89
CA LEU A 36 96.66 -32.77 26.47
C LEU A 36 95.84 -33.82 25.70
N SER A 37 96.16 -35.10 25.86
CA SER A 37 95.43 -36.20 25.21
C SER A 37 93.95 -36.22 25.62
N ASN A 38 93.64 -35.98 26.89
CA ASN A 38 92.27 -35.86 27.36
C ASN A 38 91.56 -34.62 26.77
N SER A 39 92.26 -33.49 26.65
CA SER A 39 91.71 -32.27 26.06
C SER A 39 91.43 -32.44 24.58
N GLU A 40 92.35 -33.05 23.83
CA GLU A 40 92.19 -33.36 22.40
C GLU A 40 91.04 -34.34 22.20
N SER A 41 90.97 -35.42 23.00
CA SER A 41 89.85 -36.36 22.96
C SER A 41 88.51 -35.71 23.30
N THR A 42 88.49 -34.79 24.27
CA THR A 42 87.27 -34.05 24.64
C THR A 42 86.87 -33.09 23.52
N GLN A 43 87.84 -32.41 22.90
CA GLN A 43 87.61 -31.51 21.76
C GLN A 43 87.07 -32.28 20.55
N GLU A 44 87.62 -33.46 20.25
CA GLU A 44 87.16 -34.35 19.18
C GLU A 44 85.71 -34.81 19.44
N GLN A 45 85.41 -35.27 20.66
CA GLN A 45 84.05 -35.66 21.06
C GLN A 45 83.09 -34.47 20.99
N LEU A 46 83.51 -33.28 21.41
CA LEU A 46 82.69 -32.06 21.35
C LEU A 46 82.45 -31.64 19.90
N ASN A 47 83.47 -31.68 19.05
CA ASN A 47 83.35 -31.38 17.62
C ASN A 47 82.38 -32.36 16.95
N GLN A 48 82.48 -33.66 17.28
CA GLN A 48 81.56 -34.66 16.76
C GLN A 48 80.11 -34.38 17.19
N VAL A 49 79.86 -34.07 18.46
CA VAL A 49 78.53 -33.72 18.98
C VAL A 49 77.98 -32.43 18.34
N VAL A 50 78.84 -31.45 18.04
CA VAL A 50 78.43 -30.20 17.37
C VAL A 50 78.12 -30.41 15.90
N ILE A 51 78.90 -31.23 15.18
CA ILE A 51 78.74 -31.46 13.74
C ILE A 51 77.61 -32.45 13.44
N ASP A 52 77.60 -33.59 14.13
CA ASP A 52 76.65 -34.70 13.85
C ASP A 52 75.40 -34.65 14.74
N GLY A 53 75.40 -33.78 15.75
CA GLY A 53 74.36 -33.73 16.78
C GLY A 53 74.58 -34.77 17.88
N ASP A 54 73.80 -34.64 18.96
CA ASP A 54 73.80 -35.63 20.04
C ASP A 54 73.26 -36.98 19.53
N SER A 55 74.08 -38.03 19.58
CA SER A 55 73.72 -39.40 19.22
C SER A 55 73.32 -40.24 20.43
N SER A 56 73.06 -39.61 21.58
CA SER A 56 72.55 -40.27 22.78
C SER A 56 71.24 -41.01 22.50
N VAL A 57 70.94 -41.99 23.35
CA VAL A 57 69.71 -42.77 23.27
C VAL A 57 68.49 -41.85 23.45
N GLU A 58 68.62 -40.83 24.29
CA GLU A 58 67.66 -39.76 24.51
C GLU A 58 67.42 -38.91 23.26
N ALA A 59 68.48 -38.51 22.54
CA ALA A 59 68.35 -37.77 21.29
C ALA A 59 67.78 -38.63 20.14
N ALA A 60 68.05 -39.93 20.13
CA ALA A 60 67.39 -40.88 19.23
C ALA A 60 65.89 -41.04 19.57
N GLN A 61 65.53 -41.12 20.85
CA GLN A 61 64.14 -41.16 21.31
C GLN A 61 63.39 -39.84 21.04
N ALA A 62 64.07 -38.69 21.12
CA ALA A 62 63.48 -37.41 20.76
C ALA A 62 63.18 -37.28 19.25
N ARG A 63 63.78 -38.12 18.41
CA ARG A 63 63.58 -38.16 16.96
C ARG A 63 62.51 -39.15 16.50
N VAL A 64 61.80 -39.82 17.40
CA VAL A 64 60.63 -40.63 17.03
C VAL A 64 59.33 -39.92 17.40
N ASN A 65 58.30 -40.05 16.57
CA ASN A 65 56.97 -39.48 16.85
C ASN A 65 56.31 -40.15 18.07
N SER A 66 55.16 -39.63 18.50
CA SER A 66 54.50 -40.05 19.75
C SER A 66 54.02 -41.51 19.79
N ASP A 67 53.84 -42.16 18.64
CA ASP A 67 53.45 -43.57 18.54
C ASP A 67 54.59 -44.51 18.10
N ASN A 68 55.82 -43.98 17.99
CA ASN A 68 57.03 -44.67 17.55
C ASN A 68 56.96 -45.29 16.14
N THR A 69 56.05 -44.82 15.28
CA THR A 69 55.91 -45.35 13.91
C THR A 69 56.81 -44.65 12.89
N VAL A 70 57.24 -43.42 13.17
CA VAL A 70 58.10 -42.61 12.30
C VAL A 70 59.34 -42.18 13.08
N SER A 71 60.51 -42.44 12.51
CA SER A 71 61.81 -41.96 13.00
C SER A 71 62.35 -40.91 12.04
N TYR A 72 62.73 -39.76 12.56
CA TYR A 72 63.25 -38.62 11.82
C TYR A 72 64.78 -38.59 11.87
N SER A 73 65.42 -38.07 10.83
CA SER A 73 66.89 -37.97 10.78
C SER A 73 67.44 -36.99 11.81
N THR A 74 66.70 -35.89 12.04
CA THR A 74 67.04 -34.82 12.99
C THR A 74 65.83 -34.39 13.81
N LEU A 75 66.06 -33.80 14.99
CA LEU A 75 64.98 -33.22 15.80
C LEU A 75 64.28 -32.06 15.06
N LYS A 76 65.02 -31.30 14.24
CA LYS A 76 64.46 -30.24 13.41
C LYS A 76 63.45 -30.79 12.40
N GLU A 77 63.81 -31.86 11.69
CA GLU A 77 62.91 -32.48 10.72
C GLU A 77 61.60 -32.96 11.37
N ARG A 78 61.70 -33.55 12.56
CA ARG A 78 60.52 -33.90 13.37
C ARG A 78 59.65 -32.68 13.67
N LEU A 79 60.26 -31.64 14.24
CA LEU A 79 59.55 -30.43 14.65
C LEU A 79 58.89 -29.74 13.46
N ASP A 80 59.58 -29.61 12.33
CA ASP A 80 59.02 -29.03 11.11
C ASP A 80 57.82 -29.86 10.62
N THR A 81 57.99 -31.19 10.53
CA THR A 81 56.94 -32.10 10.03
C THR A 81 55.69 -32.07 10.93
N GLU A 82 55.87 -32.20 12.25
CA GLU A 82 54.75 -32.19 13.21
C GLU A 82 54.11 -30.80 13.27
N HIS A 83 54.89 -29.71 13.21
CA HIS A 83 54.37 -28.34 13.17
C HIS A 83 53.55 -28.06 11.92
N ASP A 84 54.03 -28.47 10.75
CA ASP A 84 53.32 -28.30 9.48
C ASP A 84 52.01 -29.09 9.47
N ALA A 85 52.01 -30.32 10.01
CA ALA A 85 50.81 -31.12 10.18
C ALA A 85 49.79 -30.45 11.12
N VAL A 86 50.23 -29.92 12.27
CA VAL A 86 49.36 -29.17 13.19
C VAL A 86 48.82 -27.90 12.53
N THR A 87 49.64 -27.16 11.80
CA THR A 87 49.25 -25.94 11.10
C THR A 87 48.20 -26.22 10.01
N SER A 88 48.38 -27.30 9.25
CA SER A 88 47.40 -27.77 8.27
C SER A 88 46.07 -28.14 8.93
N ASN A 89 46.12 -28.90 10.05
CA ASN A 89 44.91 -29.28 10.80
C ASN A 89 44.17 -28.06 11.36
N LEU A 90 44.89 -27.07 11.90
CA LEU A 90 44.28 -25.83 12.39
C LEU A 90 43.60 -25.04 11.27
N THR A 91 44.21 -24.99 10.09
CA THR A 91 43.63 -24.36 8.90
C THR A 91 42.34 -25.07 8.49
N GLN A 92 42.34 -26.40 8.45
CA GLN A 92 41.14 -27.19 8.12
C GLN A 92 40.03 -27.01 9.17
N ILE A 93 40.35 -27.02 10.47
CA ILE A 93 39.38 -26.79 11.54
C ILE A 93 38.78 -25.38 11.42
N SER A 94 39.60 -24.37 11.15
CA SER A 94 39.12 -23.00 10.93
C SER A 94 38.13 -22.93 9.75
N THR A 95 38.45 -23.58 8.64
CA THR A 95 37.54 -23.67 7.47
C THR A 95 36.23 -24.37 7.83
N ASN A 96 36.30 -25.52 8.52
CA ASN A 96 35.11 -26.26 8.94
C ASN A 96 34.24 -25.46 9.91
N LEU A 97 34.84 -24.70 10.84
CA LEU A 97 34.12 -23.85 11.78
C LEU A 97 33.38 -22.71 11.07
N VAL A 98 33.99 -22.10 10.06
CA VAL A 98 33.33 -21.06 9.23
C VAL A 98 32.14 -21.66 8.48
N GLU A 99 32.29 -22.85 7.89
CA GLU A 99 31.21 -23.55 7.18
C GLU A 99 30.05 -23.92 8.12
N ILE A 100 30.36 -24.48 9.29
CA ILE A 100 29.36 -24.83 10.32
C ILE A 100 28.64 -23.57 10.82
N THR A 101 29.39 -22.50 11.11
CA THR A 101 28.81 -21.24 11.60
C THR A 101 27.86 -20.64 10.58
N THR A 102 28.25 -20.63 9.31
CA THR A 102 27.41 -20.17 8.18
C THR A 102 26.13 -20.99 8.07
N LYS A 103 26.25 -22.32 8.17
CA LYS A 103 25.10 -23.25 8.13
C LYS A 103 24.15 -23.09 9.32
N ILE A 104 24.68 -22.80 10.50
CA ILE A 104 23.89 -22.62 11.72
C ILE A 104 23.19 -21.26 11.72
N ILE A 105 23.88 -20.19 11.32
CA ILE A 105 23.33 -18.83 11.33
C ILE A 105 22.35 -18.64 10.16
N GLY A 106 22.55 -19.36 9.05
CA GLY A 106 21.73 -19.21 7.86
C GLY A 106 21.99 -17.86 7.18
N GLU A 107 23.22 -17.37 7.18
CA GLU A 107 23.58 -16.05 6.65
C GLU A 107 24.84 -16.09 5.77
N VAL A 108 24.78 -15.44 4.60
CA VAL A 108 25.90 -15.30 3.65
C VAL A 108 26.15 -13.82 3.36
N ASN A 109 27.41 -13.43 3.25
CA ASN A 109 27.80 -12.06 2.87
C ASN A 109 28.10 -12.02 1.36
N VAL A 110 27.46 -11.14 0.62
CA VAL A 110 27.64 -11.03 -0.85
C VAL A 110 29.10 -10.80 -1.26
N LYS A 111 29.91 -10.14 -0.41
CA LYS A 111 31.33 -9.88 -0.66
C LYS A 111 32.19 -11.16 -0.74
N SER A 112 31.73 -12.30 -0.21
CA SER A 112 32.46 -13.56 -0.41
C SER A 112 32.53 -13.99 -1.88
N TYR A 113 31.66 -13.44 -2.73
CA TYR A 113 31.59 -13.69 -4.17
C TYR A 113 32.22 -12.56 -5.01
N GLU A 114 32.85 -11.55 -4.40
CA GLU A 114 33.40 -10.39 -5.10
C GLU A 114 34.42 -10.76 -6.18
N HIS A 115 35.17 -11.84 -5.98
CA HIS A 115 36.17 -12.33 -6.94
C HIS A 115 35.58 -12.80 -8.29
N LEU A 116 34.26 -12.94 -8.39
CA LEU A 116 33.55 -13.36 -9.59
C LEU A 116 32.95 -12.20 -10.40
N LYS A 117 33.00 -10.96 -9.89
CA LYS A 117 32.45 -9.80 -10.61
C LYS A 117 33.27 -9.50 -11.88
N VAL A 118 32.62 -8.97 -12.91
CA VAL A 118 33.27 -8.59 -14.18
C VAL A 118 33.28 -7.08 -14.30
N GLY A 119 34.44 -6.47 -14.03
CA GLY A 119 34.52 -5.02 -13.84
C GLY A 119 33.72 -4.62 -12.60
N ASP A 120 32.69 -3.79 -12.79
CA ASP A 120 31.77 -3.39 -11.73
C ASP A 120 30.47 -4.23 -11.69
N ASP A 121 30.25 -5.13 -12.67
CA ASP A 121 29.05 -5.95 -12.75
C ASP A 121 29.14 -7.20 -11.84
N TRP A 122 28.27 -7.24 -10.84
CA TRP A 122 28.09 -8.29 -9.83
C TRP A 122 27.16 -9.42 -10.27
N THR A 123 26.55 -9.37 -11.45
CA THR A 123 25.54 -10.36 -11.87
C THR A 123 26.08 -11.79 -11.78
N LEU A 124 27.30 -12.07 -12.25
CA LEU A 124 27.91 -13.41 -12.11
C LEU A 124 28.17 -13.81 -10.65
N ALA A 125 28.53 -12.85 -9.80
CA ALA A 125 28.71 -13.08 -8.37
C ALA A 125 27.37 -13.40 -7.69
N PHE A 126 26.29 -12.71 -8.07
CA PHE A 126 24.93 -12.98 -7.58
C PHE A 126 24.43 -14.34 -8.05
N ASP A 127 24.61 -14.69 -9.33
CA ASP A 127 24.23 -15.98 -9.89
C ASP A 127 24.89 -17.14 -9.13
N GLN A 128 26.21 -17.04 -8.88
CA GLN A 128 26.94 -18.05 -8.13
C GLN A 128 26.50 -18.10 -6.65
N LEU A 129 26.26 -16.95 -6.02
CA LEU A 129 25.71 -16.90 -4.66
C LEU A 129 24.36 -17.61 -4.58
N ILE A 130 23.46 -17.34 -5.52
CA ILE A 130 22.14 -17.97 -5.59
C ILE A 130 22.27 -19.49 -5.77
N LEU A 131 23.22 -19.95 -6.59
CA LEU A 131 23.47 -21.38 -6.80
C LEU A 131 23.93 -22.06 -5.51
N ASP A 132 24.95 -21.50 -4.86
CA ASP A 132 25.64 -22.09 -3.71
C ASP A 132 24.85 -21.96 -2.40
N THR A 133 24.02 -20.93 -2.28
CA THR A 133 23.30 -20.62 -1.03
C THR A 133 21.98 -21.41 -0.97
N PRO A 134 21.70 -22.11 0.16
CA PRO A 134 20.41 -22.76 0.36
C PRO A 134 19.26 -21.76 0.48
N GLU A 135 18.05 -22.17 0.08
CA GLU A 135 16.84 -21.37 0.23
C GLU A 135 16.57 -21.00 1.71
N GLY A 136 16.01 -19.81 1.93
CA GLY A 136 15.65 -19.28 3.24
C GLY A 136 16.77 -18.55 3.96
N TYR A 137 17.99 -18.58 3.44
CA TYR A 137 19.14 -17.89 4.03
C TYR A 137 18.98 -16.37 3.93
N LYS A 138 19.59 -15.68 4.91
CA LYS A 138 19.82 -14.24 4.87
C LYS A 138 21.04 -13.94 4.00
N VAL A 139 20.88 -13.07 3.01
CA VAL A 139 21.99 -12.54 2.20
C VAL A 139 22.23 -11.10 2.62
N ARG A 140 23.39 -10.85 3.21
CA ARG A 140 23.81 -9.52 3.65
C ARG A 140 24.58 -8.83 2.53
N PHE A 141 24.16 -7.61 2.19
CA PHE A 141 24.95 -6.72 1.35
C PHE A 141 25.53 -5.63 2.26
N PRO A 142 26.83 -5.68 2.59
CA PRO A 142 27.48 -4.57 3.27
C PRO A 142 27.30 -3.28 2.46
N THR A 143 27.12 -2.15 3.14
CA THR A 143 26.92 -0.83 2.50
C THR A 143 27.98 -0.56 1.43
N ASP A 144 27.54 -0.59 0.17
CA ASP A 144 28.37 -0.34 -1.02
C ASP A 144 27.46 -0.01 -2.22
N THR A 145 28.05 0.21 -3.39
CA THR A 145 27.35 0.27 -4.68
C THR A 145 27.59 -1.02 -5.47
N TYR A 146 26.51 -1.67 -5.87
CA TYR A 146 26.54 -2.91 -6.64
C TYR A 146 25.88 -2.70 -8.00
N HIS A 147 26.62 -2.89 -9.09
CA HIS A 147 26.01 -2.91 -10.42
C HIS A 147 25.61 -4.34 -10.77
N GLY A 148 24.38 -4.61 -11.18
CA GLY A 148 23.98 -5.94 -11.65
C GLY A 148 22.55 -6.34 -11.32
N HIS A 149 22.27 -7.64 -11.45
CA HIS A 149 20.92 -8.20 -11.35
C HIS A 149 20.87 -9.43 -10.44
N PHE A 150 20.06 -9.38 -9.39
CA PHE A 150 19.81 -10.51 -8.48
C PHE A 150 18.47 -11.18 -8.85
N ILE A 151 18.51 -12.25 -9.65
CA ILE A 151 17.31 -12.96 -10.11
C ILE A 151 17.32 -14.38 -9.56
N SER A 152 16.41 -14.69 -8.64
CA SER A 152 16.39 -15.97 -7.95
C SER A 152 15.06 -16.70 -8.09
N ASN A 153 15.14 -18.01 -8.30
CA ASN A 153 14.04 -18.95 -8.14
C ASN A 153 13.99 -19.60 -6.74
N LYS A 154 14.85 -19.14 -5.81
CA LYS A 154 14.87 -19.55 -4.40
C LYS A 154 14.40 -18.38 -3.53
N SER A 155 13.79 -18.67 -2.39
CA SER A 155 13.53 -17.66 -1.37
C SER A 155 14.80 -17.23 -0.65
N PHE A 156 14.98 -15.93 -0.45
CA PHE A 156 16.06 -15.36 0.37
C PHE A 156 15.54 -14.19 1.21
N TYR A 157 16.23 -13.91 2.31
CA TYR A 157 16.13 -12.62 3.00
C TYR A 157 17.32 -11.74 2.60
N LEU A 158 17.11 -10.82 1.66
CA LEU A 158 18.09 -9.82 1.28
C LEU A 158 18.04 -8.64 2.26
N ASP A 159 19.14 -8.42 2.97
CA ASP A 159 19.34 -7.25 3.85
C ASP A 159 20.45 -6.40 3.25
N LEU A 160 20.08 -5.28 2.65
CA LEU A 160 21.00 -4.48 1.85
C LEU A 160 21.75 -3.42 2.65
N GLN A 161 21.44 -3.21 3.92
CA GLN A 161 22.14 -2.25 4.79
C GLN A 161 22.34 -0.86 4.14
N ASP A 162 21.29 -0.36 3.49
CA ASP A 162 21.24 0.90 2.73
C ASP A 162 22.20 0.96 1.53
N SER A 163 22.63 -0.20 1.02
CA SER A 163 23.43 -0.31 -0.20
C SER A 163 22.67 0.17 -1.42
N ILE A 164 23.43 0.63 -2.41
CA ILE A 164 22.92 1.04 -3.71
C ILE A 164 23.02 -0.12 -4.68
N ILE A 165 21.94 -0.43 -5.40
CA ILE A 165 22.01 -1.34 -6.56
C ILE A 165 21.63 -0.59 -7.84
N ILE A 166 22.49 -0.69 -8.85
CA ILE A 166 22.34 -0.05 -10.16
C ILE A 166 22.19 -1.15 -11.22
N PRO A 167 21.13 -1.16 -12.05
CA PRO A 167 21.02 -2.13 -13.15
C PRO A 167 22.16 -1.98 -14.16
N THR A 168 22.58 -3.09 -14.79
CA THR A 168 23.49 -3.09 -15.96
C THR A 168 22.78 -3.36 -17.27
N ASP A 169 21.53 -3.85 -17.23
CA ASP A 169 20.70 -4.22 -18.38
C ASP A 169 19.27 -3.67 -18.21
N ILE A 170 18.77 -2.91 -19.19
CA ILE A 170 17.41 -2.34 -19.17
C ILE A 170 16.31 -3.42 -19.31
N LEU A 171 16.67 -4.59 -19.84
CA LEU A 171 15.74 -5.69 -20.13
C LEU A 171 15.60 -6.69 -18.99
N LYS A 172 16.27 -6.45 -17.85
CA LYS A 172 16.18 -7.31 -16.66
C LYS A 172 15.79 -6.51 -15.42
N PRO A 173 14.91 -7.01 -14.54
CA PRO A 173 14.69 -6.38 -13.24
C PRO A 173 15.95 -6.40 -12.39
N VAL A 174 16.04 -5.53 -11.38
CA VAL A 174 17.24 -5.43 -10.53
C VAL A 174 17.25 -6.52 -9.49
N ILE A 175 16.16 -6.67 -8.75
CA ILE A 175 15.93 -7.83 -7.86
C ILE A 175 14.64 -8.51 -8.30
N LYS A 176 14.70 -9.80 -8.60
CA LYS A 176 13.51 -10.61 -8.88
C LYS A 176 13.53 -11.92 -8.11
N PHE A 177 12.41 -12.21 -7.46
CA PHE A 177 12.06 -13.56 -7.02
C PHE A 177 11.05 -14.12 -8.02
N GLU A 178 11.46 -15.14 -8.77
CA GLU A 178 10.71 -15.70 -9.88
C GLU A 178 10.21 -17.11 -9.57
N GLY A 179 8.96 -17.18 -9.12
CA GLY A 179 8.19 -18.40 -9.17
C GLY A 179 7.77 -18.75 -10.61
N ALA A 180 7.16 -19.91 -10.78
CA ALA A 180 6.67 -20.37 -12.08
C ALA A 180 5.13 -20.42 -12.10
N VAL A 181 4.53 -20.01 -13.20
CA VAL A 181 3.11 -20.22 -13.49
C VAL A 181 3.00 -21.26 -14.59
N GLU A 182 2.09 -22.22 -14.45
CA GLU A 182 1.86 -23.21 -15.50
C GLU A 182 1.41 -22.53 -16.81
N SER A 183 1.96 -22.98 -17.94
CA SER A 183 1.60 -22.41 -19.26
C SER A 183 0.24 -22.89 -19.78
N LEU A 184 -0.28 -24.01 -19.26
CA LEU A 184 -1.54 -24.61 -19.70
C LEU A 184 -2.60 -24.47 -18.61
N PRO A 185 -3.71 -23.76 -18.87
CA PRO A 185 -4.79 -23.64 -17.92
C PRO A 185 -5.61 -24.92 -17.81
N ARG A 186 -6.30 -25.05 -16.68
CA ARG A 186 -7.41 -26.00 -16.48
C ARG A 186 -8.73 -25.27 -16.75
N ASN A 187 -9.68 -25.93 -17.40
CA ASN A 187 -10.99 -25.33 -17.65
C ASN A 187 -11.84 -25.42 -16.38
N VAL A 188 -12.41 -24.29 -15.97
CA VAL A 188 -13.39 -24.23 -14.90
C VAL A 188 -14.77 -24.56 -15.47
N THR A 189 -15.53 -25.42 -14.79
CA THR A 189 -16.90 -25.74 -15.16
C THR A 189 -17.84 -24.70 -14.57
N GLY A 190 -18.49 -23.93 -15.45
CA GLY A 190 -19.32 -22.80 -15.06
C GLY A 190 -18.48 -21.56 -14.72
N ASN A 191 -19.13 -20.61 -14.08
CA ASN A 191 -18.62 -19.26 -13.86
C ASN A 191 -18.64 -18.96 -12.37
N PRO A 192 -17.50 -19.05 -11.66
CA PRO A 192 -17.43 -18.68 -10.26
C PRO A 192 -17.85 -17.22 -10.05
N VAL A 193 -18.66 -16.98 -9.02
CA VAL A 193 -19.22 -15.65 -8.72
C VAL A 193 -18.82 -15.17 -7.33
N TYR A 194 -19.06 -13.89 -7.06
CA TYR A 194 -18.81 -13.29 -5.75
C TYR A 194 -19.47 -14.08 -4.62
N GLY A 195 -18.68 -14.49 -3.62
CA GLY A 195 -19.16 -15.24 -2.46
C GLY A 195 -19.04 -16.76 -2.57
N ASP A 196 -18.76 -17.31 -3.75
CA ASP A 196 -18.50 -18.75 -3.89
C ASP A 196 -17.29 -19.16 -3.06
N THR A 197 -17.36 -20.31 -2.38
CA THR A 197 -16.23 -20.85 -1.60
C THR A 197 -15.53 -22.00 -2.31
N SER A 198 -16.04 -22.39 -3.47
CA SER A 198 -15.50 -23.48 -4.28
C SER A 198 -15.84 -23.34 -5.75
N PHE A 199 -15.05 -23.96 -6.62
CA PHE A 199 -15.34 -24.09 -8.05
C PHE A 199 -14.93 -25.49 -8.55
N ILE A 200 -15.41 -25.89 -9.74
CA ILE A 200 -15.13 -27.20 -10.33
C ILE A 200 -14.19 -27.04 -11.51
N ILE A 201 -13.18 -27.88 -11.64
CA ILE A 201 -12.27 -27.89 -12.80
C ILE A 201 -12.29 -29.22 -13.54
N ASN A 202 -11.85 -29.23 -14.79
CA ASN A 202 -11.85 -30.43 -15.61
C ASN A 202 -10.78 -31.47 -15.21
N ASP A 203 -9.70 -31.05 -14.56
CA ASP A 203 -8.62 -31.92 -14.10
C ASP A 203 -8.01 -31.36 -12.80
N VAL A 204 -7.86 -32.19 -11.77
CA VAL A 204 -7.22 -31.81 -10.49
C VAL A 204 -5.82 -32.40 -10.32
N THR A 205 -5.32 -33.11 -11.34
CA THR A 205 -4.01 -33.75 -11.31
C THR A 205 -2.89 -32.72 -11.12
N GLY A 206 -1.97 -33.00 -10.20
CA GLY A 206 -0.84 -32.12 -9.89
C GLY A 206 -1.16 -30.95 -8.96
N LEU A 207 -2.41 -30.84 -8.48
CA LEU A 207 -2.80 -29.87 -7.45
C LEU A 207 -2.68 -30.47 -6.06
N ALA A 208 -2.28 -29.65 -5.10
CA ALA A 208 -2.17 -29.96 -3.68
C ALA A 208 -2.93 -28.93 -2.82
N ILE A 209 -3.19 -29.28 -1.56
CA ILE A 209 -3.62 -28.30 -0.55
C ILE A 209 -2.50 -27.27 -0.39
N ASP A 210 -2.87 -26.02 -0.14
CA ASP A 210 -2.01 -24.83 -0.05
C ASP A 210 -1.39 -24.35 -1.36
N ASP A 211 -1.65 -25.00 -2.50
CA ASP A 211 -1.29 -24.44 -3.80
C ASP A 211 -2.01 -23.11 -4.03
N ILE A 212 -1.32 -22.21 -4.72
CA ILE A 212 -1.87 -20.93 -5.18
C ILE A 212 -2.10 -21.04 -6.69
N GLY A 213 -3.18 -20.44 -7.15
CA GLY A 213 -3.45 -20.26 -8.58
C GLY A 213 -4.39 -19.10 -8.79
N TYR A 214 -4.63 -18.72 -10.03
CA TYR A 214 -5.62 -17.69 -10.34
C TYR A 214 -6.68 -18.22 -11.29
N ILE A 215 -7.91 -17.75 -11.08
CA ILE A 215 -9.01 -17.89 -12.04
C ILE A 215 -9.04 -16.65 -12.93
N VAL A 216 -9.36 -16.86 -14.20
CA VAL A 216 -9.48 -15.79 -15.19
C VAL A 216 -10.51 -16.15 -16.26
N ASP A 217 -11.38 -15.22 -16.58
CA ASP A 217 -12.36 -15.34 -17.67
C ASP A 217 -11.82 -14.72 -18.98
N ALA A 218 -12.66 -14.65 -20.01
CA ALA A 218 -12.31 -14.10 -21.32
C ALA A 218 -12.66 -12.60 -21.45
N THR A 219 -12.71 -11.85 -20.34
CA THR A 219 -12.96 -10.40 -20.35
C THR A 219 -11.90 -9.68 -21.17
N VAL A 220 -12.34 -8.74 -22.02
CA VAL A 220 -11.48 -7.97 -22.93
C VAL A 220 -11.61 -6.49 -22.60
N ARG A 221 -10.50 -5.82 -22.28
CA ARG A 221 -10.48 -4.40 -21.97
C ARG A 221 -11.03 -3.58 -23.15
N PRO A 222 -12.11 -2.78 -22.97
CA PRO A 222 -12.71 -2.00 -24.05
C PRO A 222 -11.77 -0.99 -24.71
N SER A 223 -10.79 -0.45 -23.98
CA SER A 223 -9.95 0.65 -24.46
C SER A 223 -8.91 0.23 -25.49
N ASP A 224 -8.41 -1.01 -25.43
CA ASP A 224 -7.30 -1.47 -26.27
C ASP A 224 -7.34 -2.95 -26.66
N GLY A 225 -8.37 -3.69 -26.24
CA GLY A 225 -8.54 -5.09 -26.61
C GLY A 225 -7.68 -6.08 -25.81
N THR A 226 -7.04 -5.66 -24.72
CA THR A 226 -6.28 -6.57 -23.85
C THR A 226 -7.21 -7.62 -23.25
N THR A 227 -6.94 -8.91 -23.48
CA THR A 227 -7.73 -10.04 -22.97
C THR A 227 -7.31 -10.42 -21.55
N ASP A 228 -8.10 -11.30 -20.91
CA ASP A 228 -7.74 -11.99 -19.67
C ASP A 228 -7.50 -11.05 -18.48
N ILE A 229 -8.24 -9.93 -18.42
CA ILE A 229 -8.03 -8.89 -17.41
C ILE A 229 -8.80 -9.11 -16.10
N ASN A 230 -9.80 -10.01 -16.06
CA ASN A 230 -10.55 -10.37 -14.84
C ASN A 230 -9.87 -11.52 -14.10
N VAL A 231 -8.73 -11.22 -13.48
CA VAL A 231 -7.89 -12.22 -12.79
C VAL A 231 -8.15 -12.16 -11.29
N GLU A 232 -8.36 -13.31 -10.65
CA GLU A 232 -8.36 -13.41 -9.18
C GLU A 232 -7.47 -14.56 -8.71
N LEU A 233 -6.49 -14.23 -7.87
CA LEU A 233 -5.66 -15.21 -7.18
C LEU A 233 -6.44 -15.88 -6.03
N VAL A 234 -6.30 -17.19 -5.90
CA VAL A 234 -6.94 -18.03 -4.87
C VAL A 234 -5.92 -19.01 -4.29
N LYS A 235 -6.18 -19.46 -3.05
CA LYS A 235 -5.38 -20.49 -2.38
C LYS A 235 -6.24 -21.70 -2.06
N ILE A 236 -5.78 -22.89 -2.46
CA ILE A 236 -6.53 -24.15 -2.34
C ILE A 236 -6.55 -24.60 -0.88
N LYS A 237 -7.75 -24.72 -0.31
CA LYS A 237 -7.99 -25.27 1.04
C LYS A 237 -8.23 -26.77 1.02
N SER A 238 -8.98 -27.27 0.05
CA SER A 238 -9.24 -28.71 -0.10
C SER A 238 -9.60 -29.07 -1.54
N ILE A 239 -9.31 -30.32 -1.91
CA ILE A 239 -9.57 -30.88 -3.24
C ILE A 239 -10.46 -32.11 -3.10
N ASN A 240 -11.61 -32.12 -3.76
CA ASN A 240 -12.41 -33.32 -3.94
C ASN A 240 -12.09 -33.95 -5.30
N THR A 241 -11.34 -35.04 -5.32
CA THR A 241 -10.90 -35.70 -6.57
C THR A 241 -12.03 -36.39 -7.33
N THR A 242 -13.13 -36.76 -6.67
CA THR A 242 -14.29 -37.38 -7.31
C THR A 242 -15.13 -36.34 -8.05
N THR A 243 -15.43 -35.21 -7.42
CA THR A 243 -16.24 -34.14 -8.03
C THR A 243 -15.41 -33.11 -8.77
N LYS A 244 -14.07 -33.19 -8.66
CA LYS A 244 -13.10 -32.21 -9.15
C LYS A 244 -13.34 -30.79 -8.62
N SER A 245 -13.93 -30.70 -7.44
CA SER A 245 -14.21 -29.44 -6.76
C SER A 245 -12.99 -28.99 -5.95
N ILE A 246 -12.64 -27.71 -6.12
CA ILE A 246 -11.62 -26.99 -5.37
C ILE A 246 -12.33 -26.06 -4.39
N THR A 247 -12.09 -26.22 -3.09
CA THR A 247 -12.51 -25.26 -2.07
C THR A 247 -11.35 -24.33 -1.75
N VAL A 248 -11.59 -23.03 -1.62
CA VAL A 248 -10.56 -22.02 -1.33
C VAL A 248 -10.53 -21.64 0.15
N TYR A 249 -9.45 -21.02 0.62
CA TYR A 249 -9.32 -20.60 2.04
C TYR A 249 -10.29 -19.48 2.46
N ASP A 250 -10.66 -18.61 1.52
CA ASP A 250 -11.62 -17.50 1.70
C ASP A 250 -12.86 -17.75 0.81
N MET A 251 -13.19 -16.81 -0.07
CA MET A 251 -14.24 -16.92 -1.08
C MET A 251 -13.79 -16.24 -2.37
N ILE A 252 -14.45 -16.50 -3.48
CA ILE A 252 -14.27 -15.79 -4.74
C ILE A 252 -14.79 -14.35 -4.58
N ARG A 253 -13.96 -13.37 -4.95
CA ARG A 253 -14.21 -11.92 -4.82
C ARG A 253 -14.47 -11.24 -6.16
N SER A 254 -14.13 -11.91 -7.26
CA SER A 254 -14.45 -11.51 -8.62
C SER A 254 -15.79 -12.11 -9.05
N HIS A 255 -16.29 -11.66 -10.21
CA HIS A 255 -17.42 -12.26 -10.87
C HIS A 255 -16.97 -12.68 -12.28
N GLN A 256 -16.69 -13.98 -12.45
CA GLN A 256 -16.06 -14.52 -13.66
C GLN A 256 -17.11 -14.88 -14.71
N THR A 257 -17.71 -13.87 -15.36
CA THR A 257 -18.91 -14.04 -16.20
C THR A 257 -18.66 -13.97 -17.70
N THR A 258 -17.49 -13.50 -18.13
CA THR A 258 -17.26 -13.26 -19.56
C THR A 258 -16.62 -14.48 -20.20
N GLY A 259 -17.42 -15.35 -20.83
CA GLY A 259 -16.90 -16.48 -21.61
C GLY A 259 -16.25 -17.59 -20.76
N PRO A 260 -15.36 -18.41 -21.35
CA PRO A 260 -14.74 -19.54 -20.65
C PRO A 260 -13.82 -19.10 -19.51
N VAL A 261 -14.03 -19.67 -18.32
CA VAL A 261 -13.17 -19.46 -17.15
C VAL A 261 -12.07 -20.52 -17.10
N ARG A 262 -10.85 -20.07 -16.82
CA ARG A 262 -9.64 -20.89 -16.74
C ARG A 262 -9.00 -20.73 -15.36
N PHE A 263 -8.32 -21.79 -14.91
CA PHE A 263 -7.51 -21.78 -13.70
C PHE A 263 -6.05 -22.11 -14.03
N TYR A 264 -5.14 -21.24 -13.63
CA TYR A 264 -3.69 -21.42 -13.77
C TYR A 264 -3.08 -21.63 -12.39
N LYS A 265 -2.28 -22.69 -12.24
CA LYS A 265 -1.52 -22.94 -11.00
C LYS A 265 -0.23 -22.12 -11.03
N VAL A 266 0.12 -21.52 -9.89
CA VAL A 266 1.49 -21.06 -9.64
C VAL A 266 2.28 -22.28 -9.17
N ASP A 267 3.01 -22.92 -10.07
CA ASP A 267 3.64 -24.23 -9.85
C ASP A 267 4.83 -24.19 -8.87
N SER A 268 5.70 -23.19 -9.02
CA SER A 268 6.89 -23.01 -8.18
C SER A 268 6.75 -21.77 -7.31
N VAL A 269 5.86 -21.81 -6.32
CA VAL A 269 5.65 -20.68 -5.39
C VAL A 269 6.90 -20.45 -4.54
N ILE A 270 7.48 -19.25 -4.60
CA ILE A 270 8.57 -18.84 -3.70
C ILE A 270 7.96 -18.37 -2.38
N LYS A 271 8.32 -19.01 -1.26
CA LYS A 271 7.74 -18.73 0.06
C LYS A 271 8.64 -17.85 0.92
N ASN A 272 8.08 -16.78 1.45
CA ASN A 272 8.71 -15.83 2.37
C ASN A 272 9.93 -15.06 1.82
N PRO A 273 10.01 -14.67 0.53
CA PRO A 273 11.12 -13.86 0.05
C PRO A 273 11.05 -12.46 0.65
N LYS A 274 12.19 -11.88 1.01
CA LYS A 274 12.27 -10.56 1.66
C LYS A 274 13.37 -9.70 1.06
N VAL A 275 13.07 -8.42 0.87
CA VAL A 275 14.05 -7.39 0.49
C VAL A 275 13.94 -6.24 1.46
N LYS A 276 15.06 -5.87 2.09
CA LYS A 276 15.14 -4.80 3.08
C LYS A 276 16.29 -3.83 2.85
N ASN A 277 16.07 -2.56 3.24
CA ASN A 277 17.10 -1.53 3.35
C ASN A 277 17.83 -1.28 2.02
N LEU A 278 17.07 -1.13 0.94
CA LEU A 278 17.60 -0.99 -0.42
C LEU A 278 17.47 0.47 -0.87
N HIS A 279 18.55 1.02 -1.41
CA HIS A 279 18.52 2.26 -2.18
C HIS A 279 18.73 1.95 -3.67
N GLY A 280 17.68 2.09 -4.46
CA GLY A 280 17.76 2.05 -5.91
C GLY A 280 18.03 3.41 -6.50
N VAL A 281 19.07 3.49 -7.32
CA VAL A 281 19.30 4.62 -8.22
C VAL A 281 19.39 4.05 -9.63
N ILE A 282 18.48 4.50 -10.49
CA ILE A 282 18.50 4.09 -11.90
C ILE A 282 19.14 5.21 -12.71
N GLU A 283 20.26 4.91 -13.38
CA GLU A 283 21.00 5.89 -14.20
C GLU A 283 20.70 5.79 -15.70
N MET A 284 19.85 4.83 -16.09
CA MET A 284 19.50 4.48 -17.47
C MET A 284 17.98 4.35 -17.64
N ASN A 285 17.48 4.25 -18.88
CA ASN A 285 16.05 4.07 -19.15
C ASN A 285 15.58 2.62 -18.82
N HIS A 286 15.56 2.25 -17.54
CA HIS A 286 15.19 0.92 -17.05
C HIS A 286 13.68 0.86 -16.74
N ASN A 287 12.91 0.25 -17.64
CA ASN A 287 11.45 0.23 -17.59
C ASN A 287 10.86 -0.95 -16.79
N LEU A 288 11.69 -1.90 -16.36
CA LEU A 288 11.23 -3.04 -15.58
C LEU A 288 11.12 -2.70 -14.09
N PRO A 289 10.43 -3.52 -13.29
CA PRO A 289 10.39 -3.32 -11.85
C PRO A 289 11.79 -3.38 -11.24
N PHE A 290 12.04 -2.51 -10.27
CA PHE A 290 13.29 -2.49 -9.52
C PHE A 290 13.34 -3.68 -8.55
N VAL A 291 12.31 -3.87 -7.73
CA VAL A 291 12.07 -5.11 -6.97
C VAL A 291 10.81 -5.80 -7.47
N TRP A 292 10.93 -7.06 -7.87
CA TRP A 292 9.82 -7.85 -8.43
C TRP A 292 9.65 -9.18 -7.69
N PHE A 293 8.50 -9.35 -7.04
CA PHE A 293 8.04 -10.64 -6.56
C PHE A 293 7.04 -11.19 -7.57
N TYR A 294 7.37 -12.31 -8.20
CA TYR A 294 6.53 -12.97 -9.20
C TYR A 294 6.19 -14.38 -8.70
N GLY A 295 4.91 -14.70 -8.50
CA GLY A 295 4.50 -16.03 -8.04
C GLY A 295 4.99 -16.35 -6.62
N CYS A 296 4.88 -15.40 -5.69
CA CYS A 296 5.40 -15.55 -4.33
C CYS A 296 4.27 -15.67 -3.28
N GLU A 297 4.58 -16.28 -2.15
CA GLU A 297 3.73 -16.28 -0.95
C GLU A 297 4.48 -15.62 0.20
N ASN A 298 3.82 -14.77 1.00
CA ASN A 298 4.42 -14.09 2.16
C ASN A 298 5.61 -13.18 1.77
N ALA A 299 5.57 -12.56 0.59
CA ALA A 299 6.62 -11.66 0.11
C ALA A 299 6.66 -10.36 0.91
N ILE A 300 7.86 -9.86 1.24
CA ILE A 300 8.04 -8.62 2.00
C ILE A 300 9.03 -7.68 1.30
N ALA A 301 8.58 -6.46 1.01
CA ALA A 301 9.43 -5.31 0.70
C ALA A 301 9.38 -4.31 1.86
N ASP A 302 10.52 -3.93 2.42
CA ASP A 302 10.59 -3.06 3.59
C ASP A 302 11.76 -2.07 3.49
N ASN A 303 11.49 -0.79 3.70
CA ASN A 303 12.51 0.28 3.64
C ASN A 303 13.26 0.28 2.29
N ILE A 304 12.53 0.57 1.20
CA ILE A 304 13.09 0.65 -0.15
C ILE A 304 12.92 2.08 -0.67
N LEU A 305 14.02 2.69 -1.10
CA LEU A 305 14.03 3.98 -1.78
C LEU A 305 14.35 3.76 -3.26
N GLY A 306 13.43 4.10 -4.16
CA GLY A 306 13.68 4.17 -5.60
C GLY A 306 13.81 5.62 -6.07
N THR A 307 14.98 5.98 -6.57
CA THR A 307 15.26 7.29 -7.17
C THR A 307 15.44 7.15 -8.67
N ASN A 308 14.81 8.04 -9.44
CA ASN A 308 14.90 8.05 -10.91
C ASN A 308 14.41 6.74 -11.57
N THR A 309 13.52 5.99 -10.91
CA THR A 309 12.97 4.77 -11.48
C THR A 309 12.04 5.09 -12.64
N LEU A 310 12.17 4.41 -13.79
CA LEU A 310 11.21 4.55 -14.88
C LEU A 310 10.03 3.58 -14.70
N GLY A 311 10.29 2.30 -14.38
CA GLY A 311 9.23 1.30 -14.11
C GLY A 311 8.61 1.39 -12.70
N HIS A 312 8.34 0.23 -12.11
CA HIS A 312 7.83 0.10 -10.74
C HIS A 312 8.99 0.07 -9.74
N CYS A 313 8.91 0.79 -8.61
CA CYS A 313 9.88 0.59 -7.53
C CYS A 313 9.73 -0.80 -6.90
N VAL A 314 8.49 -1.21 -6.59
CA VAL A 314 8.17 -2.57 -6.11
C VAL A 314 6.96 -3.11 -6.88
N ARG A 315 7.05 -4.34 -7.38
CA ARG A 315 5.94 -5.05 -8.01
C ARG A 315 5.70 -6.40 -7.35
N PHE A 316 4.47 -6.62 -6.92
CA PHE A 316 3.93 -7.92 -6.52
C PHE A 316 3.04 -8.42 -7.65
N GLU A 317 3.38 -9.56 -8.24
CA GLU A 317 2.65 -10.15 -9.34
C GLU A 317 2.37 -11.62 -9.04
N ASN A 318 1.11 -12.05 -9.18
CA ASN A 318 0.69 -13.40 -8.77
C ASN A 318 1.09 -13.74 -7.33
N CYS A 319 1.05 -12.75 -6.43
CA CYS A 319 1.50 -12.90 -5.05
C CYS A 319 0.32 -13.09 -4.09
N TYR A 320 0.41 -14.08 -3.22
CA TYR A 320 -0.56 -14.31 -2.14
C TYR A 320 0.05 -13.94 -0.80
N ASN A 321 -0.64 -13.09 -0.03
CA ASN A 321 -0.16 -12.56 1.24
C ASN A 321 1.15 -11.78 1.09
N PHE A 322 1.09 -10.48 0.78
CA PHE A 322 2.30 -9.66 0.59
C PHE A 322 2.29 -8.43 1.48
N ILE A 323 3.49 -7.97 1.85
CA ILE A 323 3.69 -6.79 2.69
C ILE A 323 4.64 -5.81 1.99
N SER A 324 4.23 -4.55 1.96
CA SER A 324 5.04 -3.43 1.52
C SER A 324 5.05 -2.38 2.61
N ASN A 325 6.22 -2.05 3.16
CA ASN A 325 6.35 -1.08 4.24
C ASN A 325 7.46 -0.07 3.95
N ASN A 326 7.18 1.21 4.15
CA ASN A 326 8.17 2.29 4.01
C ASN A 326 8.84 2.28 2.62
N ILE A 327 8.03 2.32 1.57
CA ILE A 327 8.53 2.43 0.18
C ILE A 327 8.50 3.90 -0.24
N ARG A 328 9.61 4.38 -0.77
CA ARG A 328 9.77 5.76 -1.23
C ARG A 328 10.10 5.75 -2.71
N ILE A 329 9.35 6.51 -3.50
CA ILE A 329 9.68 6.79 -4.90
C ILE A 329 9.92 8.28 -5.08
N GLU A 330 11.11 8.64 -5.58
CA GLU A 330 11.52 10.03 -5.73
C GLU A 330 11.99 10.31 -7.15
N HIS A 331 11.35 11.31 -7.76
CA HIS A 331 11.73 11.85 -9.06
C HIS A 331 11.83 10.76 -10.14
N PRO A 332 10.77 9.98 -10.40
CA PRO A 332 10.83 8.98 -11.45
C PRO A 332 11.16 9.61 -12.80
N GLN A 333 11.86 8.86 -13.64
CA GLN A 333 12.36 9.38 -14.90
C GLN A 333 11.24 9.70 -15.90
N GLY A 334 10.12 8.98 -15.79
CA GLY A 334 8.97 9.11 -16.67
C GLY A 334 7.66 8.95 -15.90
N ILE A 335 6.59 9.45 -16.52
CA ILE A 335 5.21 9.41 -16.01
C ILE A 335 4.24 8.98 -17.12
N GLY A 336 4.74 8.23 -18.10
CA GLY A 336 3.94 7.62 -19.16
C GLY A 336 3.19 6.36 -18.70
N SER A 337 2.66 5.63 -19.67
CA SER A 337 1.97 4.35 -19.44
C SER A 337 2.93 3.29 -18.91
N GLY A 338 2.67 2.77 -17.70
CA GLY A 338 3.56 1.81 -17.05
C GLY A 338 4.79 2.43 -16.37
N GLU A 339 4.86 3.76 -16.27
CA GLU A 339 6.03 4.47 -15.75
C GLU A 339 5.73 5.30 -14.50
N GLY A 340 6.74 5.43 -13.65
CA GLY A 340 6.73 6.29 -12.46
C GLY A 340 5.84 5.76 -11.34
N TYR A 341 5.85 4.43 -11.15
CA TYR A 341 5.00 3.75 -10.18
C TYR A 341 5.82 3.38 -8.93
N GLY A 342 5.31 3.70 -7.74
CA GLY A 342 5.91 3.27 -6.48
C GLY A 342 5.72 1.77 -6.29
N ILE A 343 4.53 1.38 -5.82
CA ILE A 343 4.16 -0.01 -5.56
C ILE A 343 3.07 -0.42 -6.56
N CYS A 344 3.24 -1.57 -7.20
CA CYS A 344 2.17 -2.21 -7.97
C CYS A 344 1.82 -3.58 -7.39
N ALA A 345 0.53 -3.84 -7.21
CA ALA A 345 0.01 -5.18 -6.97
C ALA A 345 -0.82 -5.61 -8.18
N LEU A 346 -0.31 -6.58 -8.92
CA LEU A 346 -0.91 -7.14 -10.11
C LEU A 346 -1.33 -8.59 -9.83
N ASP A 347 -2.58 -8.96 -10.16
CA ASP A 347 -3.05 -10.34 -10.09
C ASP A 347 -2.78 -11.00 -8.72
N SER A 348 -2.87 -10.20 -7.65
CA SER A 348 -2.37 -10.53 -6.32
C SER A 348 -3.48 -10.49 -5.28
N ARG A 349 -3.24 -11.05 -4.09
CA ARG A 349 -4.27 -11.11 -3.04
C ARG A 349 -3.71 -11.02 -1.64
N ASN A 350 -4.53 -10.48 -0.74
CA ASN A 350 -4.23 -10.39 0.69
C ASN A 350 -3.02 -9.50 0.97
N GLY A 351 -3.02 -8.30 0.39
CA GLY A 351 -1.92 -7.35 0.46
C GLY A 351 -2.02 -6.38 1.64
N TYR A 352 -0.89 -6.01 2.22
CA TYR A 352 -0.78 -4.92 3.19
C TYR A 352 0.31 -3.93 2.77
N ILE A 353 -0.08 -2.69 2.48
CA ILE A 353 0.80 -1.61 2.04
C ILE A 353 0.73 -0.48 3.07
N GLU A 354 1.86 -0.09 3.66
CA GLU A 354 1.90 0.96 4.69
C GLU A 354 3.11 1.91 4.50
N LYS A 355 2.92 3.19 4.83
CA LYS A 355 3.97 4.24 4.83
C LYS A 355 4.62 4.43 3.46
N SER A 356 3.82 4.52 2.41
CA SER A 356 4.31 4.76 1.06
C SER A 356 4.46 6.26 0.81
N TYR A 357 5.60 6.67 0.26
CA TYR A 357 5.90 8.06 -0.07
C TYR A 357 6.22 8.21 -1.55
N GLY A 358 5.63 9.21 -2.18
CA GLY A 358 5.97 9.63 -3.53
C GLY A 358 6.35 11.11 -3.59
N ASN A 359 7.24 11.41 -4.53
CA ASN A 359 7.59 12.76 -4.94
C ASN A 359 7.77 12.80 -6.46
N GLY A 360 6.79 13.34 -7.17
CA GLY A 360 6.82 13.35 -8.64
C GLY A 360 6.30 12.05 -9.26
N SER A 361 5.66 11.18 -8.48
CA SER A 361 5.17 9.90 -9.00
C SER A 361 3.93 10.07 -9.89
N ARG A 362 3.75 9.12 -10.82
CA ARG A 362 2.47 8.96 -11.51
C ARG A 362 1.46 8.31 -10.56
N HIS A 363 1.84 7.16 -9.99
CA HIS A 363 1.07 6.41 -9.00
C HIS A 363 2.02 5.99 -7.87
N VAL A 364 1.72 6.36 -6.61
CA VAL A 364 2.46 5.81 -5.46
C VAL A 364 2.04 4.37 -5.22
N VAL A 365 0.75 4.09 -5.34
CA VAL A 365 0.18 2.74 -5.24
C VAL A 365 -0.75 2.48 -6.42
N ASP A 366 -0.46 1.44 -7.18
CA ASP A 366 -1.23 0.99 -8.33
C ASP A 366 -1.74 -0.44 -8.13
N ILE A 367 -3.06 -0.60 -8.05
CA ILE A 367 -3.72 -1.90 -7.90
C ILE A 367 -4.36 -2.31 -9.22
N ASN A 368 -4.06 -3.53 -9.68
CA ASN A 368 -4.61 -4.08 -10.90
C ASN A 368 -4.94 -5.56 -10.72
N SER A 369 -6.23 -5.91 -10.78
CA SER A 369 -6.71 -7.30 -10.58
C SER A 369 -6.23 -7.90 -9.26
N ALA A 370 -6.25 -7.08 -8.20
CA ALA A 370 -5.88 -7.51 -6.86
C ALA A 370 -7.03 -7.37 -5.86
N TYR A 371 -7.10 -8.30 -4.91
CA TYR A 371 -8.22 -8.43 -3.98
C TYR A 371 -7.76 -8.50 -2.53
N THR A 372 -8.59 -7.99 -1.62
CA THR A 372 -8.27 -7.99 -0.18
C THR A 372 -6.95 -7.26 0.08
N VAL A 373 -6.87 -5.98 -0.30
CA VAL A 373 -5.67 -5.15 -0.11
C VAL A 373 -5.96 -4.02 0.88
N THR A 374 -5.12 -3.88 1.90
CA THR A 374 -5.15 -2.75 2.83
C THR A 374 -4.00 -1.82 2.52
N ILE A 375 -4.30 -0.54 2.34
CA ILE A 375 -3.36 0.54 2.03
C ILE A 375 -3.46 1.58 3.14
N LYS A 376 -2.34 1.98 3.72
CA LYS A 376 -2.32 2.91 4.84
C LYS A 376 -1.16 3.89 4.80
N ASP A 377 -1.40 5.10 5.31
CA ASP A 377 -0.37 6.13 5.52
C ASP A 377 0.40 6.48 4.23
N VAL A 378 -0.33 6.78 3.15
CA VAL A 378 0.28 7.17 1.86
C VAL A 378 0.49 8.68 1.81
N LYS A 379 1.63 9.12 1.29
CA LYS A 379 1.94 10.54 1.09
C LYS A 379 2.50 10.79 -0.31
N GLU A 380 1.99 11.82 -1.00
CA GLU A 380 2.53 12.26 -2.29
C GLU A 380 2.64 13.79 -2.33
N VAL A 381 3.85 14.32 -2.45
CA VAL A 381 4.08 15.77 -2.29
C VAL A 381 4.03 16.57 -3.59
N ASP A 382 4.11 15.91 -4.75
CA ASP A 382 4.10 16.54 -6.07
C ASP A 382 3.61 15.55 -7.14
N SER A 383 2.36 15.07 -7.00
CA SER A 383 1.88 14.02 -7.91
C SER A 383 1.75 14.53 -9.35
N LYS A 384 2.16 13.69 -10.29
CA LYS A 384 1.96 13.95 -11.72
C LYS A 384 0.69 13.30 -12.28
N SER A 385 0.03 12.45 -11.51
CA SER A 385 -1.26 11.84 -11.86
C SER A 385 -2.00 11.39 -10.60
N THR A 386 -2.58 10.19 -10.59
CA THR A 386 -3.33 9.67 -9.44
C THR A 386 -2.41 9.01 -8.42
N PRO A 387 -2.22 9.53 -7.20
CA PRO A 387 -1.36 8.88 -6.20
C PRO A 387 -1.78 7.44 -5.87
N VAL A 388 -3.09 7.16 -5.74
CA VAL A 388 -3.58 5.82 -5.39
C VAL A 388 -4.66 5.35 -6.37
N VAL A 389 -4.40 4.22 -7.03
CA VAL A 389 -5.33 3.56 -7.93
C VAL A 389 -5.77 2.24 -7.30
N LEU A 390 -7.06 2.09 -6.99
CA LEU A 390 -7.63 0.89 -6.35
C LEU A 390 -7.99 -0.21 -7.36
N ALA A 391 -8.21 0.18 -8.61
CA ALA A 391 -8.31 -0.71 -9.76
C ALA A 391 -7.94 0.12 -10.98
N HIS A 392 -6.92 -0.29 -11.75
CA HIS A 392 -6.39 0.48 -12.87
C HIS A 392 -6.99 0.05 -14.20
N ASN A 393 -6.53 -1.10 -14.69
CA ASN A 393 -6.82 -1.63 -16.02
C ASN A 393 -7.51 -3.00 -15.97
N GLY A 394 -7.74 -3.49 -14.76
CA GLY A 394 -8.43 -4.73 -14.44
C GLY A 394 -9.39 -4.46 -13.29
N PHE A 395 -9.53 -5.43 -12.40
CA PHE A 395 -10.57 -5.41 -11.37
C PHE A 395 -9.99 -5.25 -9.97
N GLY A 396 -10.84 -5.07 -8.98
CA GLY A 396 -10.44 -5.04 -7.59
C GLY A 396 -11.65 -5.17 -6.67
N GLY A 397 -11.42 -5.59 -5.45
CA GLY A 397 -12.51 -5.77 -4.49
C GLY A 397 -11.97 -6.01 -3.09
N ASN A 398 -12.77 -5.64 -2.09
CA ASN A 398 -12.39 -5.69 -0.68
C ASN A 398 -11.09 -4.91 -0.43
N ILE A 399 -11.03 -3.67 -0.93
CA ILE A 399 -9.86 -2.80 -0.81
C ILE A 399 -10.16 -1.71 0.20
N SER A 400 -9.22 -1.50 1.12
CA SER A 400 -9.29 -0.40 2.08
C SER A 400 -8.10 0.53 1.91
N LEU A 401 -8.37 1.83 1.83
CA LEU A 401 -7.41 2.91 1.91
C LEU A 401 -7.71 3.72 3.17
N ASP A 402 -6.75 3.79 4.08
CA ASP A 402 -6.83 4.57 5.30
C ASP A 402 -5.63 5.54 5.37
N THR A 403 -5.91 6.83 5.18
CA THR A 403 -4.93 7.93 5.18
C THR A 403 -4.16 8.07 3.87
N LEU A 404 -4.45 9.16 3.17
CA LEU A 404 -3.69 9.66 2.02
C LEU A 404 -3.56 11.18 2.14
N ASP A 405 -2.33 11.69 2.20
CA ASP A 405 -2.05 13.12 2.07
C ASP A 405 -1.37 13.39 0.74
N CYS A 406 -2.02 14.13 -0.16
CA CYS A 406 -1.46 14.39 -1.48
C CYS A 406 -1.56 15.84 -1.95
N VAL A 407 -0.59 16.23 -2.79
CA VAL A 407 -0.63 17.44 -3.61
C VAL A 407 -0.77 17.00 -5.07
N CYS A 408 -1.94 17.18 -5.68
CA CYS A 408 -2.18 16.78 -7.06
C CYS A 408 -3.32 17.56 -7.72
N ASP A 409 -3.18 17.84 -9.01
CA ASP A 409 -4.22 18.49 -9.84
C ASP A 409 -5.18 17.49 -10.50
N THR A 410 -5.00 16.20 -10.27
CA THR A 410 -5.75 15.10 -10.89
C THR A 410 -6.61 14.40 -9.84
N TYR A 411 -6.71 13.08 -9.92
CA TYR A 411 -7.39 12.28 -8.93
C TYR A 411 -6.50 12.08 -7.71
N ALA A 412 -7.04 12.09 -6.49
CA ALA A 412 -6.30 11.61 -5.33
C ALA A 412 -6.40 10.08 -5.24
N VAL A 413 -7.62 9.56 -5.42
CA VAL A 413 -7.95 8.14 -5.39
C VAL A 413 -8.88 7.82 -6.57
N VAL A 414 -8.56 6.76 -7.33
CA VAL A 414 -9.44 6.28 -8.41
C VAL A 414 -9.67 4.78 -8.32
N TYR A 415 -10.91 4.35 -8.52
CA TYR A 415 -11.27 3.02 -8.99
C TYR A 415 -11.70 3.18 -10.44
N SER A 416 -10.82 2.82 -11.36
CA SER A 416 -10.99 3.03 -12.81
C SER A 416 -11.93 1.99 -13.40
N GLY A 417 -12.80 2.43 -14.30
CA GLY A 417 -13.70 1.55 -15.05
C GLY A 417 -13.10 1.03 -16.35
N GLN A 418 -11.81 1.27 -16.61
CA GLN A 418 -11.17 0.95 -17.90
C GLN A 418 -11.22 -0.54 -18.23
N GLY A 419 -11.11 -1.42 -17.24
CA GLY A 419 -11.19 -2.87 -17.41
C GLY A 419 -12.62 -3.43 -17.50
N ILE A 420 -13.64 -2.63 -17.20
CA ILE A 420 -15.01 -3.16 -17.03
C ILE A 420 -15.73 -3.16 -18.37
N THR A 421 -16.11 -4.35 -18.84
CA THR A 421 -16.94 -4.55 -20.04
C THR A 421 -18.40 -4.64 -19.71
N ASP A 422 -18.72 -5.33 -18.61
CA ASP A 422 -20.07 -5.56 -18.15
C ASP A 422 -20.23 -5.02 -16.73
N PHE A 423 -20.66 -3.76 -16.67
CA PHE A 423 -20.88 -3.08 -15.40
C PHE A 423 -21.98 -3.74 -14.57
N ASP A 424 -22.89 -4.51 -15.18
CA ASP A 424 -24.02 -5.07 -14.47
C ASP A 424 -23.62 -6.28 -13.61
N THR A 425 -22.51 -6.96 -13.94
CA THR A 425 -22.01 -8.15 -13.25
C THR A 425 -20.66 -7.93 -12.57
N GLN A 426 -19.81 -7.06 -13.12
CA GLN A 426 -18.47 -6.76 -12.60
C GLN A 426 -18.51 -5.59 -11.61
N ILE A 427 -18.90 -5.91 -10.38
CA ILE A 427 -19.19 -4.95 -9.31
C ILE A 427 -17.96 -4.75 -8.41
N ALA A 428 -17.69 -3.51 -8.01
CA ALA A 428 -16.70 -3.17 -6.99
C ALA A 428 -17.29 -3.39 -5.59
N HIS A 429 -16.91 -4.49 -4.94
CA HIS A 429 -17.41 -4.87 -3.61
C HIS A 429 -16.48 -4.38 -2.48
N ASP A 430 -17.08 -4.00 -1.35
CA ASP A 430 -16.42 -3.79 -0.06
C ASP A 430 -15.26 -2.76 -0.10
N ILE A 431 -15.47 -1.64 -0.80
CA ILE A 431 -14.46 -0.58 -0.93
C ILE A 431 -14.57 0.42 0.23
N LYS A 432 -13.44 0.66 0.92
CA LYS A 432 -13.36 1.62 2.04
C LYS A 432 -12.29 2.66 1.76
N ILE A 433 -12.65 3.93 1.73
CA ILE A 433 -11.74 5.05 1.48
C ILE A 433 -11.88 6.04 2.63
N LYS A 434 -10.82 6.22 3.42
CA LYS A 434 -10.87 7.02 4.65
C LYS A 434 -9.69 7.99 4.75
N ASN A 435 -9.94 9.13 5.40
CA ASN A 435 -8.90 10.07 5.83
C ASN A 435 -8.06 10.61 4.66
N ILE A 436 -8.73 11.13 3.62
CA ILE A 436 -8.05 11.64 2.43
C ILE A 436 -7.90 13.16 2.55
N THR A 437 -6.69 13.68 2.36
CA THR A 437 -6.41 15.11 2.22
C THR A 437 -5.78 15.37 0.84
N GLN A 438 -6.47 16.11 -0.02
CA GLN A 438 -5.93 16.58 -1.29
C GLN A 438 -5.71 18.10 -1.25
N ILE A 439 -4.52 18.53 -1.64
CA ILE A 439 -4.22 19.92 -1.99
C ILE A 439 -4.16 20.02 -3.52
N VAL A 440 -4.95 20.90 -4.11
CA VAL A 440 -4.97 21.18 -5.55
C VAL A 440 -4.14 22.44 -5.81
N PRO A 441 -2.89 22.30 -6.28
CA PRO A 441 -1.93 23.40 -6.29
C PRO A 441 -2.16 24.40 -7.42
N THR A 442 -2.52 23.95 -8.63
CA THR A 442 -2.53 24.81 -9.82
C THR A 442 -3.91 24.95 -10.45
N LYS A 443 -4.74 23.89 -10.40
CA LYS A 443 -6.08 23.95 -10.97
C LYS A 443 -7.02 24.81 -10.14
N LYS A 444 -7.95 25.41 -10.85
CA LYS A 444 -9.05 26.19 -10.31
C LYS A 444 -10.28 25.32 -10.09
N ALA A 445 -11.15 25.74 -9.18
CA ALA A 445 -12.37 24.99 -8.87
C ALA A 445 -13.41 24.95 -10.01
N ASN A 446 -13.24 25.71 -11.08
CA ASN A 446 -14.05 25.61 -12.30
C ASN A 446 -13.45 24.68 -13.38
N GLU A 447 -12.28 24.10 -13.11
CA GLU A 447 -11.61 23.13 -13.98
C GLU A 447 -11.88 21.70 -13.49
N PHE A 448 -11.60 20.72 -14.34
CA PHE A 448 -11.85 19.32 -14.02
C PHE A 448 -10.80 18.78 -13.03
N ASN A 449 -11.26 18.39 -11.85
CA ASN A 449 -10.49 17.74 -10.79
C ASN A 449 -11.47 16.96 -9.89
N ILE A 450 -11.08 15.77 -9.43
CA ILE A 450 -11.93 14.92 -8.59
C ILE A 450 -11.07 14.27 -7.53
N SER A 451 -11.37 14.39 -6.24
CA SER A 451 -10.53 13.74 -5.21
C SER A 451 -10.68 12.23 -5.18
N VAL A 452 -11.91 11.74 -5.04
CA VAL A 452 -12.24 10.32 -5.03
C VAL A 452 -13.18 10.02 -6.17
N TYR A 453 -12.76 9.14 -7.08
CA TYR A 453 -13.58 8.72 -8.22
C TYR A 453 -13.75 7.21 -8.28
N ILE A 454 -14.99 6.73 -8.19
CA ILE A 454 -15.35 5.32 -8.43
C ILE A 454 -16.14 5.23 -9.74
N GLN A 455 -15.58 4.51 -10.71
CA GLN A 455 -16.16 4.30 -12.04
C GLN A 455 -16.49 2.81 -12.23
N ALA A 456 -17.43 2.30 -11.46
CA ALA A 456 -17.92 0.93 -11.53
C ALA A 456 -19.35 0.88 -10.97
N ASP A 457 -20.08 -0.20 -11.21
CA ASP A 457 -21.15 -0.59 -10.28
C ASP A 457 -20.49 -0.99 -8.96
N TYR A 458 -21.17 -0.78 -7.83
CA TYR A 458 -20.54 -0.99 -6.53
C TYR A 458 -21.51 -1.47 -5.47
N ASP A 459 -20.94 -2.18 -4.49
CA ASP A 459 -21.64 -2.78 -3.37
C ASP A 459 -20.81 -2.57 -2.09
N ASN A 460 -21.46 -2.13 -1.02
CA ASN A 460 -20.84 -1.85 0.28
C ASN A 460 -19.63 -0.90 0.21
N VAL A 461 -19.87 0.34 -0.25
CA VAL A 461 -18.85 1.38 -0.34
C VAL A 461 -18.94 2.34 0.84
N ILE A 462 -17.81 2.62 1.47
CA ILE A 462 -17.67 3.62 2.53
C ILE A 462 -16.61 4.65 2.13
N ILE A 463 -16.99 5.92 2.05
CA ILE A 463 -16.09 7.05 1.81
C ILE A 463 -16.22 8.00 3.01
N ASP A 464 -15.17 8.15 3.80
CA ASP A 464 -15.22 8.93 5.04
C ASP A 464 -14.03 9.90 5.19
N ASN A 465 -14.31 11.09 5.72
CA ASN A 465 -13.30 12.09 6.07
C ASN A 465 -12.38 12.47 4.89
N VAL A 466 -12.98 12.93 3.79
CA VAL A 466 -12.26 13.44 2.61
C VAL A 466 -12.23 14.97 2.64
N LYS A 467 -11.03 15.55 2.53
CA LYS A 467 -10.79 17.00 2.57
C LYS A 467 -10.08 17.43 1.30
N THR A 468 -10.61 18.46 0.63
CA THR A 468 -10.00 19.03 -0.57
C THR A 468 -9.73 20.50 -0.39
N LYS A 469 -8.50 20.93 -0.66
CA LYS A 469 -8.09 22.32 -0.56
C LYS A 469 -7.57 22.83 -1.90
N TYR A 470 -8.28 23.78 -2.50
CA TYR A 470 -7.79 24.55 -3.63
C TYR A 470 -6.92 25.69 -3.13
N ILE A 471 -5.73 25.85 -3.72
CA ILE A 471 -4.85 26.99 -3.44
C ILE A 471 -5.35 28.24 -4.17
N ASP A 472 -5.75 28.10 -5.43
CA ASP A 472 -6.36 29.20 -6.20
C ASP A 472 -7.89 29.22 -6.01
N THR A 473 -8.36 30.17 -5.21
CA THR A 473 -9.78 30.44 -4.96
C THR A 473 -10.29 31.68 -5.70
N SER A 474 -9.55 32.18 -6.70
CA SER A 474 -9.84 33.45 -7.37
C SER A 474 -11.05 33.39 -8.31
N VAL A 475 -11.48 32.20 -8.73
CA VAL A 475 -12.61 32.01 -9.64
C VAL A 475 -13.79 31.35 -8.95
N ALA A 476 -15.00 31.74 -9.33
CA ALA A 476 -16.21 31.08 -8.87
C ALA A 476 -16.21 29.59 -9.32
N PRO A 477 -16.57 28.65 -8.43
CA PRO A 477 -16.64 27.25 -8.79
C PRO A 477 -17.77 26.99 -9.81
N THR A 478 -17.57 26.01 -10.68
CA THR A 478 -18.60 25.49 -11.62
C THR A 478 -18.80 24.00 -11.38
N GLY A 479 -19.77 23.35 -12.03
CA GLY A 479 -20.00 21.91 -11.91
C GLY A 479 -18.85 20.98 -12.39
N ASN A 480 -17.64 21.48 -12.65
CA ASN A 480 -16.53 20.73 -13.22
C ASN A 480 -15.65 20.02 -12.20
N SER A 481 -15.38 20.62 -11.04
CA SER A 481 -14.60 19.96 -9.97
C SER A 481 -15.51 19.18 -9.01
N LYS A 482 -14.98 18.10 -8.44
CA LYS A 482 -15.68 17.24 -7.47
C LYS A 482 -14.77 16.88 -6.29
N VAL A 483 -15.33 16.68 -5.10
CA VAL A 483 -14.57 15.93 -4.06
C VAL A 483 -14.80 14.44 -4.24
N VAL A 484 -16.07 14.01 -4.25
CA VAL A 484 -16.43 12.61 -4.48
C VAL A 484 -17.28 12.50 -5.74
N ARG A 485 -16.93 11.58 -6.63
CA ARG A 485 -17.76 11.19 -7.78
C ARG A 485 -17.92 9.68 -7.80
N LEU A 486 -19.17 9.24 -7.96
CA LEU A 486 -19.50 7.84 -8.24
C LEU A 486 -20.27 7.77 -9.57
N THR A 487 -19.87 6.85 -10.44
CA THR A 487 -20.56 6.60 -11.71
C THR A 487 -20.76 5.10 -11.91
N GLY A 488 -22.00 4.66 -11.73
CA GLY A 488 -22.42 3.25 -11.79
C GLY A 488 -23.69 3.02 -10.98
N ASN A 489 -24.20 1.80 -10.99
CA ASN A 489 -25.37 1.43 -10.21
C ASN A 489 -24.97 0.99 -8.81
N GLN A 490 -25.68 1.50 -7.81
CA GLN A 490 -25.58 1.05 -6.43
C GLN A 490 -26.23 -0.33 -6.26
N ARG A 491 -25.50 -1.29 -5.71
CA ARG A 491 -25.92 -2.70 -5.46
C ARG A 491 -25.96 -3.09 -3.98
N GLY A 492 -25.57 -2.18 -3.10
CA GLY A 492 -25.67 -2.35 -1.66
C GLY A 492 -25.44 -1.04 -0.93
N THR A 493 -24.94 -1.11 0.29
CA THR A 493 -24.81 0.09 1.14
C THR A 493 -23.79 1.06 0.54
N LEU A 494 -24.15 2.35 0.53
CA LEU A 494 -23.26 3.46 0.19
C LEU A 494 -23.29 4.49 1.32
N GLU A 495 -22.15 4.70 1.97
CA GLU A 495 -21.99 5.71 3.01
C GLU A 495 -20.92 6.72 2.61
N ILE A 496 -21.30 7.99 2.53
CA ILE A 496 -20.38 9.10 2.25
C ILE A 496 -20.47 10.10 3.39
N THR A 497 -19.42 10.18 4.20
CA THR A 497 -19.42 10.96 5.43
C THR A 497 -18.23 11.89 5.58
N ASN A 498 -18.44 13.00 6.30
CA ASN A 498 -17.39 13.94 6.70
C ASN A 498 -16.59 14.53 5.51
N ILE A 499 -17.26 14.89 4.42
CA ILE A 499 -16.63 15.46 3.23
C ILE A 499 -16.49 16.97 3.37
N LYS A 500 -15.29 17.50 3.11
CA LYS A 500 -14.99 18.94 3.28
C LYS A 500 -14.24 19.53 2.09
N ALA A 501 -14.56 20.77 1.73
CA ALA A 501 -13.75 21.56 0.81
C ALA A 501 -13.76 23.05 1.14
N ASN A 502 -12.66 23.76 0.89
CA ASN A 502 -12.69 25.23 0.97
C ASN A 502 -13.42 25.83 -0.24
N HIS A 503 -13.16 25.31 -1.43
CA HIS A 503 -13.66 25.88 -2.66
C HIS A 503 -13.85 24.77 -3.70
N ILE A 504 -15.08 24.49 -4.11
CA ILE A 504 -15.35 23.34 -4.99
C ILE A 504 -16.58 23.56 -5.87
N GLY A 505 -16.59 22.95 -7.05
CA GLY A 505 -17.78 22.77 -7.87
C GLY A 505 -18.86 21.98 -7.17
N ILE A 506 -18.70 20.66 -7.16
CA ILE A 506 -19.65 19.74 -6.56
C ILE A 506 -18.97 19.02 -5.40
N LEU A 507 -19.55 18.98 -4.21
CA LEU A 507 -18.92 18.23 -3.12
C LEU A 507 -19.06 16.71 -3.36
N VAL A 508 -20.29 16.24 -3.60
CA VAL A 508 -20.59 14.84 -3.89
C VAL A 508 -21.44 14.72 -5.15
N GLU A 509 -20.97 13.94 -6.12
CA GLU A 509 -21.71 13.58 -7.32
C GLU A 509 -22.00 12.07 -7.35
N PHE A 510 -23.28 11.73 -7.48
CA PHE A 510 -23.74 10.39 -7.79
C PHE A 510 -24.44 10.42 -9.16
N ALA A 511 -24.01 9.54 -10.06
CA ALA A 511 -24.67 9.35 -11.35
C ALA A 511 -24.88 7.86 -11.63
N ARG A 512 -26.15 7.45 -11.64
CA ARG A 512 -26.55 6.10 -12.05
C ARG A 512 -26.35 5.88 -13.54
N ARG A 513 -26.09 4.64 -13.95
CA ARG A 513 -25.90 4.30 -15.37
C ARG A 513 -27.15 3.71 -16.03
N SER A 514 -27.86 2.81 -15.35
CA SER A 514 -29.01 2.07 -15.89
C SER A 514 -30.11 1.85 -14.84
N THR A 515 -31.27 1.33 -15.25
CA THR A 515 -32.34 0.88 -14.34
C THR A 515 -32.02 -0.43 -13.62
N PHE A 516 -30.91 -1.09 -13.95
CA PHE A 516 -30.63 -2.41 -13.42
C PHE A 516 -30.28 -2.35 -11.92
N GLY A 517 -30.69 -3.37 -11.15
CA GLY A 517 -30.46 -3.41 -9.71
C GLY A 517 -31.21 -2.34 -8.89
N LEU A 518 -32.41 -1.93 -9.31
CA LEU A 518 -33.24 -1.03 -8.51
C LEU A 518 -33.73 -1.73 -7.23
N GLN A 519 -32.96 -1.60 -6.15
CA GLN A 519 -33.43 -1.92 -4.80
C GLN A 519 -33.31 -0.68 -3.89
N ASP A 520 -34.01 -0.72 -2.76
CA ASP A 520 -33.95 0.29 -1.70
C ASP A 520 -32.73 0.04 -0.80
N TYR A 521 -31.54 0.32 -1.34
CA TYR A 521 -30.30 0.21 -0.59
C TYR A 521 -30.07 1.45 0.27
N LEU A 522 -29.41 1.28 1.41
CA LEU A 522 -29.00 2.39 2.27
C LEU A 522 -27.99 3.26 1.51
N PHE A 523 -28.40 4.48 1.15
CA PHE A 523 -27.48 5.53 0.71
C PHE A 523 -27.51 6.66 1.75
N LYS A 524 -26.39 6.88 2.43
CA LYS A 524 -26.26 7.89 3.47
C LYS A 524 -25.24 8.96 3.09
N LEU A 525 -25.66 10.22 3.18
CA LEU A 525 -24.81 11.41 3.11
C LEU A 525 -24.83 12.11 4.47
N ASN A 526 -23.68 12.25 5.13
CA ASN A 526 -23.65 12.91 6.45
C ASN A 526 -22.37 13.71 6.71
N GLY A 527 -22.48 14.95 7.19
CA GLY A 527 -21.30 15.75 7.53
C GLY A 527 -20.62 16.38 6.31
N LEU A 528 -21.41 16.92 5.38
CA LEU A 528 -20.93 17.55 4.15
C LEU A 528 -20.71 19.06 4.38
N GLN A 529 -19.50 19.57 4.18
CA GLN A 529 -19.16 20.97 4.48
C GLN A 529 -18.37 21.62 3.35
N ALA A 530 -18.77 22.82 2.91
CA ALA A 530 -17.97 23.61 1.98
C ALA A 530 -17.97 25.10 2.32
N GLU A 531 -16.86 25.81 2.12
CA GLU A 531 -16.88 27.27 2.32
C GLU A 531 -17.54 27.95 1.12
N THR A 532 -17.02 27.73 -0.09
CA THR A 532 -17.61 28.18 -1.36
C THR A 532 -17.90 26.99 -2.27
N VAL A 533 -19.14 26.87 -2.74
CA VAL A 533 -19.57 25.70 -3.51
C VAL A 533 -20.57 26.04 -4.62
N HIS A 534 -20.56 25.30 -5.72
CA HIS A 534 -21.65 25.38 -6.72
C HIS A 534 -22.84 24.53 -6.30
N THR A 535 -22.61 23.23 -6.06
CA THR A 535 -23.61 22.28 -5.54
C THR A 535 -23.02 21.40 -4.45
N ILE A 536 -23.69 21.20 -3.30
CA ILE A 536 -23.16 20.25 -2.29
C ILE A 536 -23.33 18.81 -2.77
N ALA A 537 -24.55 18.39 -3.13
CA ALA A 537 -24.79 17.05 -3.65
C ALA A 537 -25.57 17.08 -4.98
N LEU A 538 -24.99 16.51 -6.03
CA LEU A 538 -25.64 16.24 -7.31
C LEU A 538 -25.99 14.75 -7.38
N LEU A 539 -27.27 14.41 -7.28
CA LEU A 539 -27.76 13.04 -7.13
C LEU A 539 -28.68 12.68 -8.29
N ARG A 540 -28.18 11.87 -9.23
CA ARG A 540 -28.88 11.56 -10.48
C ARG A 540 -29.22 10.08 -10.58
N GLY A 541 -30.52 9.77 -10.68
CA GLY A 541 -31.01 8.40 -10.72
C GLY A 541 -30.89 7.66 -9.38
N ILE A 542 -30.90 8.39 -8.27
CA ILE A 542 -30.99 7.78 -6.93
C ILE A 542 -32.38 7.17 -6.72
N ASN A 543 -32.46 6.05 -6.02
CA ASN A 543 -33.75 5.49 -5.57
C ASN A 543 -34.10 6.05 -4.18
N SER A 544 -33.17 5.89 -3.24
CA SER A 544 -33.32 6.38 -1.87
C SER A 544 -32.04 7.04 -1.37
N VAL A 545 -32.13 8.05 -0.52
CA VAL A 545 -30.99 8.67 0.17
C VAL A 545 -31.42 9.31 1.48
N ASP A 546 -30.59 9.18 2.52
CA ASP A 546 -30.71 9.90 3.78
C ASP A 546 -29.55 10.92 3.89
N ILE A 547 -29.88 12.21 4.03
CA ILE A 547 -28.93 13.33 4.01
C ILE A 547 -29.00 14.09 5.33
N ASP A 548 -27.91 14.27 6.07
CA ASP A 548 -27.90 15.07 7.31
C ASP A 548 -26.57 15.81 7.51
N ASN A 549 -26.55 16.77 8.44
CA ASN A 549 -25.36 17.53 8.84
C ASN A 549 -24.61 18.13 7.64
N VAL A 550 -25.33 18.94 6.86
CA VAL A 550 -24.81 19.59 5.66
C VAL A 550 -24.70 21.09 5.88
N SER A 551 -23.54 21.68 5.60
CA SER A 551 -23.36 23.13 5.67
C SER A 551 -22.59 23.73 4.50
N SER A 552 -22.96 24.94 4.11
CA SER A 552 -22.11 25.82 3.32
C SER A 552 -21.96 27.19 3.98
N ILE A 553 -20.74 27.73 4.02
CA ILE A 553 -20.51 29.06 4.62
C ILE A 553 -21.10 30.15 3.72
N ASN A 554 -20.74 30.13 2.44
CA ASN A 554 -21.31 31.00 1.42
C ASN A 554 -22.55 30.34 0.80
N ALA A 555 -23.42 31.17 0.21
CA ALA A 555 -24.55 30.67 -0.56
C ALA A 555 -24.03 29.79 -1.72
N PRO A 556 -24.54 28.56 -1.91
CA PRO A 556 -24.22 27.77 -3.09
C PRO A 556 -24.64 28.55 -4.34
N ILE A 557 -23.82 28.49 -5.39
CA ILE A 557 -24.10 29.23 -6.63
C ILE A 557 -25.38 28.73 -7.31
N ASN A 558 -25.65 27.42 -7.25
CA ASN A 558 -26.87 26.84 -7.80
C ASN A 558 -27.86 26.41 -6.70
N ALA A 559 -27.53 25.33 -5.98
CA ALA A 559 -28.35 24.80 -4.89
C ALA A 559 -27.50 23.92 -3.97
N MET A 560 -27.94 23.66 -2.74
CA MET A 560 -27.26 22.63 -1.92
C MET A 560 -27.43 21.24 -2.54
N PHE A 561 -28.65 20.90 -2.95
CA PHE A 561 -29.00 19.60 -3.47
C PHE A 561 -29.60 19.73 -4.86
N GLU A 562 -29.00 19.05 -5.84
CA GLU A 562 -29.57 18.91 -7.17
C GLU A 562 -29.93 17.44 -7.36
N ILE A 563 -31.23 17.15 -7.43
CA ILE A 563 -31.73 15.78 -7.54
C ILE A 563 -32.51 15.67 -8.85
N SER A 564 -32.11 14.73 -9.69
CA SER A 564 -32.77 14.49 -10.97
C SER A 564 -33.00 13.00 -11.23
N ASP A 565 -33.93 12.72 -12.11
CA ASP A 565 -34.00 11.43 -12.76
C ASP A 565 -32.74 11.17 -13.60
N LEU A 566 -32.39 9.90 -13.73
CA LEU A 566 -31.40 9.43 -14.69
C LEU A 566 -31.68 7.96 -14.96
N ALA A 567 -31.58 7.56 -16.23
CA ALA A 567 -31.86 6.20 -16.67
C ALA A 567 -33.24 5.70 -16.19
N ASN A 568 -34.30 6.51 -16.31
CA ASN A 568 -35.68 6.19 -15.88
C ASN A 568 -35.83 5.86 -14.37
N VAL A 569 -34.81 6.14 -13.56
CA VAL A 569 -34.89 5.99 -12.10
C VAL A 569 -35.34 7.30 -11.51
N VAL A 570 -36.55 7.27 -10.94
CA VAL A 570 -37.16 8.41 -10.28
C VAL A 570 -36.90 8.29 -8.77
N PRO A 571 -36.41 9.34 -8.09
CA PRO A 571 -36.19 9.32 -6.65
C PRO A 571 -37.45 8.93 -5.87
N PHE A 572 -37.42 7.80 -5.18
CA PHE A 572 -38.54 7.28 -4.40
C PHE A 572 -38.51 7.76 -2.94
N ARG A 573 -37.34 7.91 -2.32
CA ARG A 573 -37.22 8.33 -0.91
C ARG A 573 -36.00 9.21 -0.69
N VAL A 574 -36.20 10.51 -0.53
CA VAL A 574 -35.13 11.44 -0.15
C VAL A 574 -35.43 11.99 1.23
N THR A 575 -34.73 11.50 2.24
CA THR A 575 -34.82 12.02 3.61
C THR A 575 -33.77 13.11 3.79
N ILE A 576 -34.21 14.33 4.04
CA ILE A 576 -33.33 15.41 4.51
C ILE A 576 -33.50 15.51 6.01
N GLY A 577 -32.38 15.48 6.72
CA GLY A 577 -32.24 15.58 8.15
C GLY A 577 -32.25 17.03 8.61
N ARG A 578 -31.93 17.21 9.89
CA ARG A 578 -32.21 18.45 10.59
C ARG A 578 -31.07 19.49 10.53
N ASN A 579 -29.86 19.02 10.34
CA ASN A 579 -28.69 19.90 10.47
C ASN A 579 -28.28 20.44 9.11
N ILE A 580 -29.15 21.24 8.47
CA ILE A 580 -28.93 21.82 7.14
C ILE A 580 -28.72 23.33 7.25
N HIS A 581 -27.54 23.81 6.87
CA HIS A 581 -27.16 25.22 7.01
C HIS A 581 -26.67 25.79 5.68
N THR A 582 -27.37 26.78 5.14
CA THR A 582 -26.96 27.49 3.91
C THR A 582 -27.49 28.91 3.90
N GLN A 583 -26.84 29.79 3.14
CA GLN A 583 -27.34 31.12 2.80
C GLN A 583 -28.05 31.16 1.43
N GLY A 584 -28.05 30.06 0.67
CA GLY A 584 -28.61 30.01 -0.68
C GLY A 584 -29.74 29.01 -0.84
N LYS A 585 -30.04 28.68 -2.09
CA LYS A 585 -31.10 27.75 -2.46
C LYS A 585 -30.80 26.36 -1.90
N ILE A 586 -31.75 25.76 -1.19
CA ILE A 586 -31.60 24.41 -0.64
C ILE A 586 -31.62 23.36 -1.74
N MET A 587 -32.59 23.41 -2.65
CA MET A 587 -32.79 22.32 -3.60
C MET A 587 -33.20 22.80 -5.00
N THR A 588 -32.62 22.19 -6.02
CA THR A 588 -33.14 22.15 -7.40
C THR A 588 -33.59 20.73 -7.72
N TYR A 589 -34.65 20.63 -8.51
CA TYR A 589 -35.31 19.36 -8.77
C TYR A 589 -35.89 19.31 -10.20
N SER A 590 -35.73 18.19 -10.91
CA SER A 590 -36.35 17.95 -12.23
C SER A 590 -36.89 16.51 -12.37
N GLY A 591 -38.14 16.34 -12.85
CA GLY A 591 -38.64 15.03 -13.34
C GLY A 591 -39.46 14.11 -12.39
N LEU A 592 -40.07 14.59 -11.30
CA LEU A 592 -40.86 13.76 -10.36
C LEU A 592 -42.37 14.00 -10.52
N PRO A 593 -43.20 12.95 -10.36
CA PRO A 593 -44.49 13.08 -9.72
C PRO A 593 -44.30 13.44 -8.24
N LEU A 594 -44.92 14.52 -7.75
CA LEU A 594 -44.80 15.12 -6.39
C LEU A 594 -45.02 14.16 -5.19
N ALA A 595 -45.33 12.88 -5.39
CA ALA A 595 -45.72 11.94 -4.33
C ALA A 595 -44.56 11.15 -3.69
N GLY A 596 -43.34 11.19 -4.24
CA GLY A 596 -42.20 10.36 -3.78
C GLY A 596 -41.38 10.95 -2.63
N LEU A 597 -41.14 12.26 -2.58
CA LEU A 597 -40.21 12.84 -1.61
C LEU A 597 -40.78 12.81 -0.18
N ARG A 598 -40.00 12.30 0.79
CA ARG A 598 -40.36 12.19 2.21
C ARG A 598 -39.20 12.66 3.09
N GLY A 599 -39.34 13.77 3.80
CA GLY A 599 -38.27 14.30 4.66
C GLY A 599 -38.70 15.46 5.55
N MET A 600 -37.80 15.91 6.43
CA MET A 600 -37.97 17.09 7.28
C MET A 600 -36.69 17.93 7.20
N ALA A 601 -36.63 18.92 6.30
CA ALA A 601 -35.60 19.95 6.43
C ALA A 601 -35.94 20.79 7.68
N ASP A 602 -35.06 20.85 8.67
CA ASP A 602 -35.27 21.70 9.85
C ASP A 602 -35.14 23.18 9.50
N LYS A 603 -35.68 23.99 10.41
CA LYS A 603 -35.47 25.42 10.61
C LYS A 603 -34.09 25.89 10.11
N LEU A 604 -34.07 26.69 9.04
CA LEU A 604 -32.93 27.58 8.84
C LEU A 604 -32.91 28.53 10.04
N ASN A 605 -31.82 28.55 10.80
CA ASN A 605 -31.67 29.37 12.01
C ASN A 605 -31.77 30.89 11.77
N ASN A 606 -31.84 31.31 10.50
CA ASN A 606 -32.11 32.69 10.12
C ASN A 606 -33.47 32.71 9.41
N GLY A 607 -34.54 32.88 10.18
CA GLY A 607 -35.82 33.24 9.57
C GLY A 607 -35.60 34.44 8.67
N SER A 608 -36.05 34.36 7.41
CA SER A 608 -36.02 35.52 6.50
C SER A 608 -36.73 36.68 7.19
N THR A 609 -35.98 37.68 7.65
CA THR A 609 -36.55 38.91 8.22
C THR A 609 -37.25 39.75 7.16
N SER A 610 -36.98 39.48 5.88
CA SER A 610 -37.71 40.03 4.73
C SER A 610 -39.08 39.36 4.63
N GLY A 611 -40.12 40.05 5.09
CA GLY A 611 -41.49 39.63 4.81
C GLY A 611 -41.83 39.75 3.33
N VAL A 612 -42.70 38.86 2.86
CA VAL A 612 -43.21 38.83 1.49
C VAL A 612 -44.44 39.74 1.43
N MET A 613 -44.35 40.82 0.66
CA MET A 613 -45.51 41.66 0.36
C MET A 613 -46.57 40.85 -0.40
N ILE A 614 -47.80 40.82 0.11
CA ILE A 614 -48.93 40.11 -0.50
C ILE A 614 -49.88 41.13 -1.10
N THR A 615 -50.11 41.02 -2.40
CA THR A 615 -51.20 41.69 -3.12
C THR A 615 -52.24 40.66 -3.57
N ASP A 616 -53.42 41.11 -3.99
CA ASP A 616 -54.44 40.21 -4.54
C ASP A 616 -53.88 39.38 -5.72
N GLY A 617 -54.16 38.08 -5.69
CA GLY A 617 -53.68 37.12 -6.69
C GLY A 617 -52.26 36.60 -6.47
N THR A 618 -51.57 37.00 -5.39
CA THR A 618 -50.19 36.53 -5.12
C THR A 618 -50.14 35.02 -4.93
N THR A 619 -49.20 34.35 -5.61
CA THR A 619 -48.78 32.98 -5.31
C THR A 619 -47.50 33.01 -4.50
N LEU A 620 -47.46 32.28 -3.38
CA LEU A 620 -46.22 31.99 -2.68
C LEU A 620 -45.50 30.88 -3.43
N THR A 621 -44.47 31.27 -4.18
CA THR A 621 -43.64 30.35 -4.96
C THR A 621 -42.83 29.46 -4.04
N MET A 622 -42.47 28.27 -4.50
CA MET A 622 -41.68 27.32 -3.72
C MET A 622 -40.31 27.89 -3.38
N ASP A 623 -39.73 28.67 -4.29
CA ASP A 623 -38.48 29.37 -4.04
C ASP A 623 -38.56 30.27 -2.79
N LYS A 624 -39.67 31.00 -2.61
CA LYS A 624 -39.91 31.79 -1.38
C LYS A 624 -40.12 30.92 -0.15
N ILE A 625 -40.79 29.77 -0.29
CA ILE A 625 -41.05 28.85 0.82
C ILE A 625 -39.77 28.14 1.29
N LEU A 626 -38.89 27.75 0.36
CA LEU A 626 -37.64 27.06 0.66
C LEU A 626 -36.55 28.00 1.18
N THR A 627 -36.55 29.27 0.76
CA THR A 627 -35.54 30.26 1.19
C THR A 627 -35.85 30.91 2.54
N SER A 628 -37.08 30.80 3.04
CA SER A 628 -37.52 31.47 4.27
C SER A 628 -37.28 30.71 5.57
N GLY A 629 -36.79 29.46 5.51
CA GLY A 629 -36.45 28.70 6.71
C GLY A 629 -37.65 28.26 7.55
N GLU A 630 -38.70 27.77 6.89
CA GLU A 630 -40.04 27.50 7.44
C GLU A 630 -40.85 28.76 7.79
N TYR A 631 -40.25 29.86 8.27
CA TYR A 631 -40.97 31.06 8.69
C TYR A 631 -41.09 32.09 7.58
N ILE A 632 -42.30 32.28 7.04
CA ILE A 632 -42.59 33.33 6.07
C ILE A 632 -43.43 34.40 6.74
N THR A 633 -42.89 35.61 6.85
CA THR A 633 -43.71 36.76 7.22
C THR A 633 -44.46 37.23 5.98
N LEU A 634 -45.79 37.21 6.01
CA LEU A 634 -46.67 37.71 4.96
C LEU A 634 -47.08 39.14 5.31
N ILE A 635 -46.81 40.11 4.45
CA ILE A 635 -47.12 41.52 4.69
C ILE A 635 -48.30 41.92 3.81
N ALA A 636 -49.49 42.02 4.41
CA ALA A 636 -50.70 42.49 3.76
C ALA A 636 -50.65 44.01 3.51
N PRO A 637 -51.46 44.58 2.58
CA PRO A 637 -51.51 46.01 2.36
C PRO A 637 -52.05 46.76 3.58
N VAL A 638 -51.73 48.05 3.68
CA VAL A 638 -52.22 48.93 4.75
C VAL A 638 -53.72 49.17 4.54
N GLY A 639 -54.52 48.97 5.59
CA GLY A 639 -55.96 49.23 5.59
C GLY A 639 -56.84 48.24 4.81
N ALA A 640 -56.27 47.18 4.22
CA ALA A 640 -57.02 46.21 3.42
C ALA A 640 -56.49 44.77 3.61
N ASP A 641 -57.39 43.80 3.46
CA ASP A 641 -57.03 42.39 3.37
C ASP A 641 -56.42 42.10 1.99
N ALA A 642 -55.58 41.06 1.88
CA ALA A 642 -55.08 40.59 0.60
C ALA A 642 -55.42 39.11 0.37
N THR A 643 -55.85 38.80 -0.84
CA THR A 643 -56.29 37.47 -1.24
C THR A 643 -55.21 36.79 -2.07
N LEU A 644 -54.71 35.64 -1.64
CA LEU A 644 -53.77 34.84 -2.44
C LEU A 644 -54.44 34.32 -3.71
N ASN A 645 -53.63 33.84 -4.65
CA ASN A 645 -54.10 33.22 -5.88
C ASN A 645 -55.14 32.11 -5.58
N SER A 646 -56.28 32.13 -6.27
CA SER A 646 -57.38 31.21 -6.00
C SER A 646 -57.13 29.77 -6.45
N LEU A 647 -56.27 29.57 -7.45
CA LEU A 647 -55.91 28.25 -7.95
C LEU A 647 -54.71 27.70 -7.18
N ILE A 648 -53.65 28.50 -7.05
CA ILE A 648 -52.34 28.11 -6.51
C ILE A 648 -51.88 29.18 -5.49
N PRO A 649 -52.51 29.28 -4.31
CA PRO A 649 -52.12 30.24 -3.26
C PRO A 649 -50.70 29.98 -2.78
N PHE A 650 -50.32 28.70 -2.74
CA PHE A 650 -48.98 28.19 -2.51
C PHE A 650 -48.61 27.27 -3.67
N GLU A 651 -47.37 27.28 -4.14
CA GLU A 651 -46.91 26.13 -4.94
C GLU A 651 -46.99 24.84 -4.09
N ALA A 652 -47.31 23.71 -4.73
CA ALA A 652 -47.49 22.43 -4.05
C ALA A 652 -46.25 22.07 -3.21
N PRO A 653 -46.40 21.53 -1.98
CA PRO A 653 -45.27 21.10 -1.18
C PRO A 653 -44.41 20.12 -1.98
N VAL A 654 -43.09 20.27 -1.85
CA VAL A 654 -42.10 19.45 -2.54
C VAL A 654 -42.04 18.05 -1.93
N TRP A 655 -42.28 17.91 -0.62
CA TRP A 655 -42.27 16.62 0.06
C TRP A 655 -43.39 16.42 1.07
N LEU A 656 -43.72 15.15 1.31
CA LEU A 656 -44.66 14.76 2.35
C LEU A 656 -44.13 15.16 3.72
N GLY A 657 -44.95 15.87 4.47
CA GLY A 657 -44.60 16.35 5.80
C GLY A 657 -43.82 17.66 5.81
N GLN A 658 -43.54 18.30 4.66
CA GLN A 658 -42.91 19.62 4.61
C GLN A 658 -43.68 20.60 5.48
N GLU A 659 -43.02 21.32 6.38
CA GLU A 659 -43.68 22.28 7.26
C GLU A 659 -43.38 23.71 6.80
N MET A 660 -44.38 24.59 6.89
CA MET A 660 -44.19 26.03 6.75
C MET A 660 -45.00 26.74 7.83
N VAL A 661 -44.45 27.81 8.38
CA VAL A 661 -45.08 28.69 9.36
C VAL A 661 -45.25 30.06 8.70
N LEU A 662 -46.49 30.47 8.50
CA LEU A 662 -46.83 31.78 7.96
C LEU A 662 -47.14 32.73 9.12
N ILE A 663 -46.38 33.81 9.25
CA ILE A 663 -46.62 34.88 10.21
C ILE A 663 -47.30 36.02 9.45
N VAL A 664 -48.51 36.42 9.83
CA VAL A 664 -49.24 37.47 9.11
C VAL A 664 -48.98 38.83 9.72
N ASN A 665 -48.21 39.66 9.04
CA ASN A 665 -47.70 40.97 9.46
C ASN A 665 -46.80 40.89 10.70
N ASN A 666 -45.93 41.90 10.89
CA ASN A 666 -45.15 41.99 12.13
C ASN A 666 -46.04 42.45 13.30
N LEU A 667 -45.60 42.21 14.53
CA LEU A 667 -46.33 42.70 15.73
C LEU A 667 -46.59 44.21 15.70
N GLY A 668 -45.68 45.00 15.13
CA GLY A 668 -45.84 46.46 14.98
C GLY A 668 -46.85 46.90 13.91
N ASP A 669 -47.29 45.97 13.04
CA ASP A 669 -48.29 46.22 11.99
C ASP A 669 -49.72 45.84 12.44
N ILE A 670 -49.88 45.40 13.69
CA ILE A 670 -51.19 45.05 14.24
C ILE A 670 -52.04 46.33 14.32
N GLY A 671 -53.15 46.33 13.57
CA GLY A 671 -54.10 47.46 13.50
C GLY A 671 -53.93 48.34 12.26
N THR A 672 -52.77 48.32 11.59
CA THR A 672 -52.53 49.11 10.37
C THR A 672 -52.73 48.30 9.10
N ARG A 673 -52.38 47.01 9.08
CA ARG A 673 -52.53 46.12 7.92
C ARG A 673 -53.73 45.17 8.07
N GLY A 674 -54.20 44.60 6.95
CA GLY A 674 -55.29 43.62 6.93
C GLY A 674 -54.82 42.17 7.11
N ASN A 675 -55.74 41.24 6.93
CA ASN A 675 -55.53 39.79 6.94
C ASN A 675 -55.01 39.28 5.60
N VAL A 676 -54.54 38.03 5.57
CA VAL A 676 -54.27 37.31 4.32
C VAL A 676 -55.32 36.22 4.13
N ILE A 677 -55.92 36.16 2.95
CA ILE A 677 -57.02 35.25 2.64
C ILE A 677 -56.52 34.17 1.67
N ILE A 678 -56.72 32.90 2.02
CA ILE A 678 -56.54 31.75 1.12
C ILE A 678 -57.92 31.39 0.56
N PRO A 679 -58.18 31.58 -0.75
CA PRO A 679 -59.48 31.24 -1.33
C PRO A 679 -59.81 29.75 -1.26
N SER A 680 -61.10 29.42 -1.18
CA SER A 680 -61.60 28.06 -1.45
C SER A 680 -61.30 27.65 -2.91
N GLY A 681 -61.23 26.33 -3.18
CA GLY A 681 -61.07 25.81 -4.54
C GLY A 681 -59.63 25.67 -5.06
N SER A 682 -58.63 25.91 -4.21
CA SER A 682 -57.21 25.73 -4.56
C SER A 682 -56.86 24.27 -4.89
N THR A 683 -55.93 24.08 -5.85
CA THR A 683 -55.39 22.75 -6.17
C THR A 683 -54.27 22.31 -5.23
N THR A 684 -53.65 23.26 -4.52
CA THR A 684 -52.44 23.05 -3.69
C THR A 684 -52.66 23.28 -2.20
N TYR A 685 -53.87 23.67 -1.78
CA TYR A 685 -54.28 23.76 -0.38
C TYR A 685 -55.35 22.69 -0.10
N ALA A 686 -55.23 21.94 0.99
CA ALA A 686 -56.01 20.74 1.25
C ALA A 686 -57.45 21.03 1.71
N ASP A 687 -57.70 22.17 2.36
CA ASP A 687 -59.02 22.54 2.88
C ASP A 687 -59.85 23.26 1.80
N THR A 688 -60.03 22.61 0.65
CA THR A 688 -60.56 23.22 -0.58
C THR A 688 -62.01 23.72 -0.50
N GLY A 689 -62.75 23.36 0.54
CA GLY A 689 -64.19 23.67 0.68
C GLY A 689 -64.51 24.99 1.38
N VAL A 690 -63.53 25.66 2.00
CA VAL A 690 -63.77 26.88 2.80
C VAL A 690 -62.64 27.87 2.58
N THR A 691 -62.97 29.15 2.47
CA THR A 691 -61.98 30.23 2.47
C THR A 691 -61.30 30.29 3.84
N THR A 692 -59.97 30.25 3.86
CA THR A 692 -59.18 30.32 5.11
C THR A 692 -58.64 31.73 5.29
N THR A 693 -59.09 32.44 6.32
CA THR A 693 -58.53 33.74 6.71
C THR A 693 -57.37 33.54 7.70
N LEU A 694 -56.19 34.02 7.32
CA LEU A 694 -55.02 34.13 8.18
C LEU A 694 -55.03 35.52 8.83
N THR A 695 -55.46 35.57 10.08
CA THR A 695 -55.59 36.81 10.85
C THR A 695 -54.23 37.45 11.11
N LYS A 696 -54.15 38.76 10.91
CA LYS A 696 -52.96 39.55 11.27
C LYS A 696 -52.52 39.34 12.72
N GLY A 697 -51.21 39.35 12.94
CA GLY A 697 -50.55 39.14 14.23
C GLY A 697 -50.38 37.67 14.63
N ASN A 698 -50.95 36.72 13.89
CA ASN A 698 -50.88 35.30 14.20
C ASN A 698 -49.83 34.56 13.35
N ALA A 699 -49.36 33.44 13.88
CA ALA A 699 -48.59 32.44 13.16
C ALA A 699 -49.46 31.23 12.85
N TYR A 700 -49.35 30.70 11.64
CA TYR A 700 -50.11 29.55 11.16
C TYR A 700 -49.18 28.49 10.64
N LYS A 701 -49.33 27.26 11.11
CA LYS A 701 -48.49 26.14 10.68
C LYS A 701 -49.21 25.32 9.63
N PHE A 702 -48.53 25.08 8.53
CA PHE A 702 -48.98 24.22 7.44
C PHE A 702 -48.04 23.03 7.32
N LYS A 703 -48.59 21.93 6.84
CA LYS A 703 -47.87 20.70 6.56
C LYS A 703 -48.26 20.14 5.20
N GLY A 704 -47.28 19.81 4.38
CA GLY A 704 -47.47 19.17 3.09
C GLY A 704 -48.02 17.75 3.25
N TYR A 705 -49.09 17.44 2.54
CA TYR A 705 -49.74 16.14 2.52
C TYR A 705 -50.33 15.88 1.13
N ASN A 706 -49.86 14.81 0.45
CA ASN A 706 -50.31 14.42 -0.89
C ASN A 706 -50.31 15.57 -1.92
N GLY A 707 -49.21 16.32 -2.01
CA GLY A 707 -49.08 17.44 -2.95
C GLY A 707 -49.92 18.67 -2.59
N LYS A 708 -50.49 18.74 -1.38
CA LYS A 708 -51.24 19.90 -0.88
C LYS A 708 -50.75 20.36 0.48
N TRP A 709 -50.84 21.64 0.77
CA TRP A 709 -50.62 22.19 2.11
C TRP A 709 -51.87 22.03 2.96
N ARG A 710 -51.73 21.50 4.16
CA ARG A 710 -52.80 21.41 5.16
C ARG A 710 -52.45 22.29 6.35
N LYS A 711 -53.35 23.18 6.75
CA LYS A 711 -53.18 23.93 8.01
C LYS A 711 -53.32 22.95 9.17
N ILE A 712 -52.33 22.91 10.07
CA ILE A 712 -52.28 21.99 11.20
C ILE A 712 -52.36 22.70 12.56
N LEU A 713 -51.96 23.98 12.63
CA LEU A 713 -52.10 24.83 13.82
C LEU A 713 -52.42 26.27 13.40
#